data_AF-A0A958TMI2-F1
#
_entry.id   AF-A0A958TMI2-F1
#
_cell.length_a   1.000
_cell.length_b   1.000
_cell.length_c   1.000
_cell.angle_alpha   90.00
_cell.angle_beta   90.00
_cell.angle_gamma   90.00
#
_symmetry.space_group_name_H-M   'P 1'
#
loop_
_entity.id
_entity.type
_entity.pdbx_description
1 polymer ?
#
loop_
_entity_poly.entity_id
_entity_poly.type
_entity_poly.pdbx_seq_one_letter_code
_entity_poly.pdbx_strand_id
1 'polypeptide(L)'
;MYLIFDTETTGLPKRWDAPITDTDNWPRCIQIAWQLHDAMGNCIEHQDYLVQPEGFNIPYDAEKIHGISTELAQQQGIPLVEVLEKFNAALEKTKFVVGQNVGFDLNIMGAEFVRANIANKLQELPVLDTCTEHTAELCQLPGGRYGKFKLPTLTELHEFLFNVPFAEAHNATADVEATTRCFFELIRLEEFTKEQLEVQPEYFKNFKETNPSEIQLIGLKHINLKQESAKIKKQIQELQVEPEISKTEIAQNIQELKEVDFVHLHNHSQFSVLQSTISIKDLVANAAKQNMSAVALTDHANMMGAFHFVKEVTNHNKAVKAKNEALIEKGETPTEKEIKPILGCEFFVCEDRLDKTRKDNGYQIVFLAKTKKGYHNLAKLSSSAYTEGFYYVPRIDKHIIQKHKEDLIVLTGNLYGEVPSKVLNVGENQAEEALLWWKEQFGDDLYIEIMRHDQEDERRINPVLVEFSKKHEVKLVACNNTYYINKEDANAHDILLCVKDGEKQATPIGRGRGYRYGLPNQDYYFKSQEEMKELFKDLPEAIATLSEVLEKIEPFSLVREVLLPNFAIPKDFLDVKDADGGKRGENAYLKHLTFEGAKKRYPNLTPEIEERLNFELDVIAKTGYPGYFLIVQDFIAEA
;
A
#
# COMPACT_ATOMS: atom_id res chain seq x y z
N MET A 1 12.79 7.09 44.29
CA MET A 1 13.45 6.11 43.41
C MET A 1 12.98 6.38 42.00
N TYR A 2 13.90 6.36 41.06
CA TYR A 2 13.64 6.61 39.65
C TYR A 2 13.59 5.27 38.93
N LEU A 3 12.50 4.99 38.22
CA LEU A 3 12.39 3.81 37.36
C LEU A 3 12.52 4.27 35.92
N ILE A 4 13.62 3.89 35.28
CA ILE A 4 13.85 4.11 33.85
C ILE A 4 13.48 2.80 33.16
N PHE A 5 12.59 2.83 32.17
CA PHE A 5 12.21 1.63 31.42
C PHE A 5 11.96 1.97 29.95
N ASP A 6 12.08 0.96 29.11
CA ASP A 6 11.86 1.04 27.66
C ASP A 6 11.27 -0.28 27.17
N THR A 7 10.52 -0.24 26.08
CA THR A 7 9.88 -1.41 25.49
C THR A 7 10.14 -1.55 24.00
N GLU A 8 10.43 -2.78 23.58
CA GLU A 8 10.31 -3.15 22.17
C GLU A 8 8.92 -3.73 21.92
N THR A 9 8.38 -3.45 20.73
CA THR A 9 7.00 -3.80 20.40
C THR A 9 6.85 -4.41 19.00
N THR A 10 5.71 -5.02 18.75
CA THR A 10 5.36 -5.57 17.42
C THR A 10 5.11 -4.50 16.35
N GLY A 11 5.20 -3.21 16.65
CA GLY A 11 4.99 -2.15 15.66
C GLY A 11 4.53 -0.83 16.26
N LEU A 12 3.72 -0.08 15.53
CA LEU A 12 3.17 1.20 15.99
C LEU A 12 1.65 1.08 16.19
N PRO A 13 1.05 1.89 17.10
CA PRO A 13 -0.38 1.89 17.31
C PRO A 13 -1.10 2.38 16.06
N LYS A 14 -2.29 1.81 15.82
CA LYS A 14 -3.16 2.27 14.72
C LYS A 14 -3.54 3.74 14.91
N ARG A 15 -3.74 4.15 16.17
CA ARG A 15 -4.03 5.50 16.61
C ARG A 15 -3.26 5.85 17.88
N TRP A 16 -2.58 6.99 17.85
CA TRP A 16 -1.79 7.48 18.98
C TRP A 16 -2.64 8.04 20.13
N ASP A 17 -3.90 8.38 19.87
CA ASP A 17 -4.84 8.99 20.82
C ASP A 17 -5.87 7.99 21.40
N ALA A 18 -5.77 6.70 21.06
CA ALA A 18 -6.68 5.69 21.58
C ALA A 18 -6.45 5.45 23.08
N PRO A 19 -7.50 5.17 23.88
CA PRO A 19 -7.31 4.78 25.27
C PRO A 19 -6.57 3.44 25.38
N ILE A 20 -5.83 3.21 26.47
CA ILE A 20 -5.15 1.92 26.72
C ILE A 20 -6.11 0.72 26.83
N THR A 21 -7.40 0.98 27.05
CA THR A 21 -8.45 -0.04 27.05
C THR A 21 -8.83 -0.53 25.65
N ASP A 22 -8.47 0.21 24.60
CA ASP A 22 -8.57 -0.24 23.21
C ASP A 22 -7.35 -1.10 22.88
N THR A 23 -7.31 -2.31 23.43
CA THR A 23 -6.12 -3.17 23.39
C THR A 23 -5.75 -3.62 21.98
N ASP A 24 -6.68 -3.58 21.03
CA ASP A 24 -6.45 -3.95 19.62
C ASP A 24 -5.82 -2.81 18.80
N ASN A 25 -5.82 -1.59 19.34
CA ASN A 25 -5.13 -0.45 18.77
C ASN A 25 -3.62 -0.48 19.04
N TRP A 26 -3.25 -0.86 20.27
CA TRP A 26 -1.88 -0.82 20.75
C TRP A 26 -1.11 -2.09 20.32
N PRO A 27 0.18 -1.98 19.93
CA PRO A 27 0.99 -3.15 19.62
C PRO A 27 1.28 -3.97 20.90
N ARG A 28 1.91 -5.13 20.71
CA ARG A 28 2.29 -6.03 21.82
C ARG A 28 3.70 -5.72 22.30
N CYS A 29 3.92 -5.74 23.60
CA CYS A 29 5.27 -5.70 24.18
C CYS A 29 5.96 -7.05 23.93
N ILE A 30 7.18 -7.00 23.41
CA ILE A 30 8.02 -8.18 23.11
C ILE A 30 9.35 -8.16 23.85
N GLN A 31 9.78 -7.00 24.33
CA GLN A 31 10.85 -6.84 25.29
C GLN A 31 10.49 -5.70 26.23
N ILE A 32 10.86 -5.85 27.49
CA ILE A 32 10.90 -4.76 28.46
C ILE A 32 12.22 -4.83 29.22
N ALA A 33 12.88 -3.69 29.34
CA ALA A 33 14.01 -3.53 30.23
C ALA A 33 13.73 -2.39 31.20
N TRP A 34 14.30 -2.46 32.40
CA TRP A 34 14.25 -1.35 33.35
C TRP A 34 15.43 -1.31 34.30
N GLN A 35 15.68 -0.11 34.82
CA GLN A 35 16.63 0.16 35.90
C GLN A 35 15.92 0.96 36.99
N LEU A 36 16.09 0.52 38.25
CA LEU A 36 15.62 1.25 39.42
C LEU A 36 16.81 1.91 40.11
N HIS A 37 16.75 3.23 40.28
CA HIS A 37 17.81 4.01 40.90
C HIS A 37 17.36 4.70 42.19
N ASP A 38 18.30 4.86 43.11
CA ASP A 38 18.11 5.73 44.27
C ASP A 38 18.13 7.22 43.88
N ALA A 39 18.01 8.11 44.87
CA ALA A 39 18.01 9.54 44.62
C ALA A 39 19.35 10.09 44.10
N MET A 40 20.46 9.40 44.33
CA MET A 40 21.81 9.84 43.95
C MET A 40 22.30 9.23 42.63
N GLY A 41 21.47 8.41 41.99
CA GLY A 41 21.78 7.77 40.71
C GLY A 41 22.40 6.37 40.85
N ASN A 42 22.47 5.80 42.05
CA ASN A 42 22.97 4.43 42.21
C ASN A 42 21.91 3.42 41.72
N CYS A 43 22.33 2.50 40.85
CA CYS A 43 21.47 1.41 40.37
C CYS A 43 21.23 0.40 41.50
N ILE A 44 19.97 0.16 41.83
CA ILE A 44 19.51 -0.77 42.88
C ILE A 44 19.15 -2.12 42.27
N GLU A 45 18.45 -2.09 41.14
CA GLU A 45 18.10 -3.28 40.37
C GLU A 45 18.05 -2.94 38.89
N HIS A 46 18.39 -3.92 38.05
CA HIS A 46 18.17 -3.86 36.61
C HIS A 46 17.58 -5.19 36.16
N GLN A 47 16.69 -5.15 35.18
CA GLN A 47 16.02 -6.32 34.62
C GLN A 47 15.83 -6.13 33.12
N ASP A 48 15.81 -7.25 32.39
CA ASP A 48 15.60 -7.34 30.95
C ASP A 48 14.87 -8.65 30.66
N TYR A 49 13.72 -8.57 30.01
CA TYR A 49 12.89 -9.72 29.69
C TYR A 49 12.38 -9.63 28.27
N LEU A 50 12.57 -10.70 27.51
CA LEU A 50 11.77 -10.99 26.33
C LEU A 50 10.40 -11.52 26.77
N VAL A 51 9.35 -11.05 26.11
CA VAL A 51 7.98 -11.50 26.34
C VAL A 51 7.66 -12.60 25.34
N GLN A 52 7.23 -13.75 25.85
CA GLN A 52 6.81 -14.87 25.02
C GLN A 52 5.52 -14.50 24.24
N PRO A 53 5.51 -14.62 22.90
CA PRO A 53 4.33 -14.28 22.12
C PRO A 53 3.24 -15.34 22.26
N GLU A 54 2.02 -14.92 22.65
CA GLU A 54 0.84 -15.77 22.76
C GLU A 54 -0.27 -15.27 21.84
N GLY A 55 -0.55 -16.03 20.78
CA GLY A 55 -1.60 -15.72 19.82
C GLY A 55 -1.26 -14.59 18.82
N PHE A 56 0.03 -14.26 18.66
CA PHE A 56 0.52 -13.30 17.67
C PHE A 56 1.94 -13.66 17.21
N ASN A 57 2.35 -13.07 16.10
CA ASN A 57 3.72 -13.14 15.59
C ASN A 57 4.35 -11.76 15.65
N ILE A 58 5.67 -11.69 15.77
CA ILE A 58 6.42 -10.44 15.67
C ILE A 58 6.58 -10.10 14.18
N PRO A 59 6.03 -8.96 13.70
CA PRO A 59 6.09 -8.61 12.29
C PRO A 59 7.53 -8.36 11.82
N TYR A 60 7.81 -8.68 10.57
CA TYR A 60 9.15 -8.57 10.00
C TYR A 60 9.69 -7.13 10.00
N ASP A 61 8.84 -6.13 9.75
CA ASP A 61 9.25 -4.73 9.79
C ASP A 61 9.68 -4.29 11.21
N ALA A 62 9.08 -4.88 12.26
CA ALA A 62 9.51 -4.69 13.63
C ALA A 62 10.83 -5.45 13.91
N GLU A 63 10.92 -6.74 13.54
CA GLU A 63 12.15 -7.57 13.66
C GLU A 63 13.36 -6.86 13.03
N LYS A 64 13.19 -6.18 11.90
CA LYS A 64 14.28 -5.46 11.23
C LYS A 64 14.85 -4.31 12.06
N ILE A 65 14.00 -3.66 12.86
CA ILE A 65 14.36 -2.55 13.74
C ILE A 65 15.12 -3.10 14.95
N HIS A 66 14.44 -3.87 15.82
CA HIS A 66 14.96 -4.29 17.13
C HIS A 66 15.67 -5.66 17.12
N GLY A 67 15.46 -6.49 16.11
CA GLY A 67 16.16 -7.76 15.93
C GLY A 67 15.55 -8.97 16.64
N ILE A 68 14.35 -8.87 17.22
CA ILE A 68 13.71 -9.97 17.95
C ILE A 68 12.76 -10.70 16.99
N SER A 69 13.08 -11.93 16.64
CA SER A 69 12.16 -12.77 15.85
C SER A 69 11.11 -13.44 16.76
N THR A 70 10.00 -13.88 16.16
CA THR A 70 8.97 -14.66 16.86
C THR A 70 9.59 -15.89 17.54
N GLU A 71 10.51 -16.58 16.86
CA GLU A 71 11.16 -17.79 17.35
C GLU A 71 12.11 -17.49 18.51
N LEU A 72 12.84 -16.37 18.45
CA LEU A 72 13.69 -15.92 19.56
C LEU A 72 12.84 -15.65 20.81
N ALA A 73 11.79 -14.85 20.66
CA ALA A 73 10.89 -14.53 21.77
C ALA A 73 10.15 -15.78 22.30
N GLN A 74 9.82 -16.74 21.43
CA GLN A 74 9.20 -18.00 21.83
C GLN A 74 10.14 -18.90 22.64
N GLN A 75 11.43 -18.92 22.30
CA GLN A 75 12.43 -19.79 22.95
C GLN A 75 13.01 -19.19 24.24
N GLN A 76 13.23 -17.88 24.26
CA GLN A 76 13.94 -17.19 25.34
C GLN A 76 13.04 -16.28 26.19
N GLY A 77 11.83 -15.98 25.71
CA GLY A 77 10.88 -15.16 26.45
C GLY A 77 10.22 -15.89 27.61
N ILE A 78 9.70 -15.11 28.54
CA ILE A 78 8.87 -15.59 29.65
C ILE A 78 7.41 -15.12 29.46
N PRO A 79 6.42 -15.78 30.09
CA PRO A 79 5.03 -15.41 29.95
C PRO A 79 4.77 -13.95 30.35
N LEU A 80 3.93 -13.25 29.60
CA LEU A 80 3.60 -11.84 29.85
C LEU A 80 3.18 -11.57 31.30
N VAL A 81 2.36 -12.45 31.87
CA VAL A 81 1.88 -12.32 33.26
C VAL A 81 3.06 -12.29 34.25
N GLU A 82 4.06 -13.14 34.07
CA GLU A 82 5.26 -13.15 34.93
C GLU A 82 6.07 -11.85 34.78
N VAL A 83 6.20 -11.33 33.56
CA VAL A 83 6.86 -10.03 33.30
C VAL A 83 6.13 -8.90 34.03
N LEU A 84 4.79 -8.86 33.92
CA LEU A 84 3.95 -7.83 34.53
C LEU A 84 4.01 -7.87 36.06
N GLU A 85 4.06 -9.06 36.67
CA GLU A 85 4.24 -9.21 38.12
C GLU A 85 5.59 -8.67 38.60
N LYS A 86 6.68 -8.99 37.90
CA LYS A 86 8.01 -8.46 38.21
C LYS A 86 8.09 -6.95 38.03
N PHE A 87 7.49 -6.43 36.96
CA PHE A 87 7.44 -4.99 36.71
C PHE A 87 6.60 -4.27 37.77
N ASN A 88 5.48 -4.84 38.21
CA ASN A 88 4.68 -4.32 39.33
C ASN A 88 5.49 -4.23 40.63
N ALA A 89 6.32 -5.23 40.94
CA ALA A 89 7.19 -5.19 42.11
C ALA A 89 8.24 -4.06 42.05
N ALA A 90 8.72 -3.72 40.85
CA ALA A 90 9.56 -2.54 40.64
C ALA A 90 8.75 -1.25 40.82
N LEU A 91 7.55 -1.18 40.21
CA LEU A 91 6.64 -0.04 40.33
C LEU A 91 6.33 0.28 41.78
N GLU A 92 6.09 -0.72 42.65
CA GLU A 92 5.82 -0.51 44.08
C GLU A 92 6.88 0.37 44.78
N LYS A 93 8.15 0.22 44.41
CA LYS A 93 9.28 1.00 44.93
C LYS A 93 9.45 2.36 44.23
N THR A 94 8.87 2.53 43.06
CA THR A 94 9.02 3.71 42.20
C THR A 94 8.33 4.95 42.77
N LYS A 95 9.05 6.08 42.70
CA LYS A 95 8.50 7.42 42.94
C LYS A 95 8.23 8.14 41.61
N PHE A 96 9.18 8.07 40.67
CA PHE A 96 9.09 8.69 39.35
C PHE A 96 9.38 7.68 38.26
N VAL A 97 8.60 7.73 37.20
CA VAL A 97 8.89 7.04 35.95
C VAL A 97 9.69 7.99 35.06
N VAL A 98 10.75 7.47 34.46
CA VAL A 98 11.67 8.21 33.61
C VAL A 98 11.80 7.48 32.28
N GLY A 99 11.92 8.21 31.19
CA GLY A 99 12.23 7.64 29.89
C GLY A 99 12.47 8.70 28.82
N GLN A 100 12.78 8.27 27.61
CA GLN A 100 12.90 9.13 26.43
C GLN A 100 11.63 8.98 25.58
N ASN A 101 10.75 9.98 25.59
CA ASN A 101 9.42 9.90 24.97
C ASN A 101 8.58 8.74 25.55
N VAL A 102 8.62 8.60 26.88
CA VAL A 102 8.09 7.45 27.65
C VAL A 102 6.57 7.32 27.58
N GLY A 103 5.87 8.34 27.08
CA GLY A 103 4.43 8.29 26.83
C GLY A 103 4.02 7.12 25.93
N PHE A 104 4.89 6.71 25.00
CA PHE A 104 4.65 5.52 24.20
C PHE A 104 4.66 4.25 25.07
N ASP A 105 5.77 3.99 25.77
CA ASP A 105 5.99 2.81 26.60
C ASP A 105 4.96 2.67 27.74
N LEU A 106 4.56 3.80 28.32
CA LEU A 106 3.47 3.86 29.30
C LEU A 106 2.17 3.29 28.75
N ASN A 107 1.81 3.64 27.51
CA ASN A 107 0.58 3.15 26.90
C ASN A 107 0.70 1.68 26.48
N ILE A 108 1.87 1.25 26.01
CA ILE A 108 2.14 -0.16 25.69
C ILE A 108 1.96 -1.04 26.92
N MET A 109 2.69 -0.74 27.99
CA MET A 109 2.59 -1.51 29.22
C MET A 109 1.22 -1.37 29.88
N GLY A 110 0.62 -0.18 29.82
CA GLY A 110 -0.76 0.04 30.25
C GLY A 110 -1.76 -0.88 29.53
N ALA A 111 -1.65 -1.00 28.21
CA ALA A 111 -2.48 -1.91 27.42
C ALA A 111 -2.19 -3.38 27.77
N GLU A 112 -0.94 -3.78 28.00
CA GLU A 112 -0.62 -5.15 28.43
C GLU A 112 -1.20 -5.49 29.82
N PHE A 113 -1.16 -4.55 30.77
CA PHE A 113 -1.84 -4.72 32.06
C PHE A 113 -3.36 -4.87 31.89
N VAL A 114 -3.98 -4.11 30.99
CA VAL A 114 -5.41 -4.26 30.67
C VAL A 114 -5.67 -5.64 30.03
N ARG A 115 -4.85 -6.09 29.07
CA ARG A 115 -4.99 -7.41 28.43
C ARG A 115 -4.88 -8.55 29.44
N ALA A 116 -3.95 -8.44 30.39
CA ALA A 116 -3.76 -9.43 31.43
C ALA A 116 -4.77 -9.30 32.59
N ASN A 117 -5.58 -8.23 32.61
CA ASN A 117 -6.47 -7.88 33.71
C ASN A 117 -5.74 -7.82 35.07
N ILE A 118 -4.55 -7.19 35.07
CA ILE A 118 -3.70 -7.01 36.26
C ILE A 118 -3.71 -5.55 36.68
N ALA A 119 -4.04 -5.29 37.94
CA ALA A 119 -3.99 -3.95 38.52
C ALA A 119 -2.54 -3.46 38.63
N ASN A 120 -2.33 -2.16 38.40
CA ASN A 120 -1.03 -1.50 38.48
C ASN A 120 -1.23 -0.02 38.83
N LYS A 121 -0.13 0.66 39.19
CA LYS A 121 -0.11 2.11 39.42
C LYS A 121 0.69 2.89 38.37
N LEU A 122 1.03 2.26 37.23
CA LEU A 122 1.93 2.83 36.23
C LEU A 122 1.44 4.20 35.75
N GLN A 123 0.15 4.30 35.43
CA GLN A 123 -0.47 5.53 34.91
C GLN A 123 -0.67 6.62 35.98
N GLU A 124 -0.48 6.28 37.26
CA GLU A 124 -0.63 7.20 38.39
C GLU A 124 0.71 7.83 38.81
N LEU A 125 1.83 7.23 38.39
CA LEU A 125 3.16 7.69 38.77
C LEU A 125 3.56 8.96 37.99
N PRO A 126 4.15 9.96 38.67
CA PRO A 126 4.68 11.14 37.98
C PRO A 126 5.80 10.78 37.00
N VAL A 127 5.79 11.45 35.85
CA VAL A 127 6.70 11.20 34.72
C VAL A 127 7.75 12.31 34.62
N LEU A 128 9.01 11.91 34.43
CA LEU A 128 10.14 12.78 34.11
C LEU A 128 10.75 12.34 32.77
N ASP A 129 10.40 13.04 31.69
CA ASP A 129 10.85 12.70 30.34
C ASP A 129 12.13 13.47 29.96
N THR A 130 13.03 12.81 29.24
CA THR A 130 14.24 13.43 28.66
C THR A 130 14.05 13.92 27.22
N CYS A 131 12.91 13.63 26.60
CA CYS A 131 12.47 14.13 25.31
C CYS A 131 11.44 15.25 25.47
N THR A 132 11.91 16.48 25.73
CA THR A 132 11.06 17.64 26.01
C THR A 132 11.42 18.84 25.15
N GLU A 133 10.53 19.84 25.13
CA GLU A 133 10.80 21.14 24.50
C GLU A 133 12.05 21.81 25.13
N HIS A 134 12.29 21.62 26.43
CA HIS A 134 13.51 22.11 27.10
C HIS A 134 14.77 21.47 26.49
N THR A 135 14.78 20.14 26.35
CA THR A 135 15.91 19.46 25.70
C THR A 135 16.03 19.78 24.20
N ALA A 136 14.94 20.12 23.52
CA ALA A 136 15.00 20.65 22.16
C ALA A 136 15.65 22.04 22.09
N GLU A 137 15.40 22.90 23.08
CA GLU A 137 16.07 24.21 23.20
C GLU A 137 17.56 24.06 23.53
N LEU A 138 17.95 23.03 24.30
CA LEU A 138 19.35 22.70 24.55
C LEU A 138 20.07 22.23 23.27
N CYS A 139 19.49 21.25 22.56
CA CYS A 139 20.12 20.66 21.38
C CYS A 139 20.03 21.53 20.11
N GLN A 140 19.06 22.44 20.04
CA GLN A 140 18.82 23.37 18.91
C GLN A 140 18.75 22.71 17.52
N LEU A 141 18.18 21.49 17.47
CA LEU A 141 18.12 20.71 16.25
C LEU A 141 17.12 21.32 15.25
N PRO A 142 17.48 21.46 13.95
CA PRO A 142 16.60 22.09 12.98
C PRO A 142 15.40 21.22 12.60
N GLY A 143 14.31 21.88 12.17
CA GLY A 143 13.12 21.26 11.57
C GLY A 143 12.14 20.62 12.55
N GLY A 144 11.96 21.25 13.72
CA GLY A 144 10.78 21.00 14.56
C GLY A 144 9.50 21.56 13.92
N ARG A 145 8.36 21.11 14.43
CA ARG A 145 7.05 21.55 13.93
C ARG A 145 6.78 22.99 14.34
N TYR A 146 6.04 23.73 13.51
CA TYR A 146 5.60 25.10 13.79
C TYR A 146 6.73 26.10 14.09
N GLY A 147 7.91 25.89 13.49
CA GLY A 147 9.06 26.78 13.66
C GLY A 147 9.85 26.56 14.96
N LYS A 148 9.53 25.53 15.75
CA LYS A 148 10.29 25.13 16.93
C LYS A 148 11.52 24.28 16.58
N PHE A 149 12.40 24.07 17.56
CA PHE A 149 13.46 23.06 17.45
C PHE A 149 12.87 21.64 17.44
N LYS A 150 13.58 20.72 16.80
CA LYS A 150 13.22 19.30 16.75
C LYS A 150 13.50 18.70 18.13
N LEU A 151 12.54 17.92 18.65
CA LEU A 151 12.78 17.07 19.82
C LEU A 151 13.92 16.09 19.51
N PRO A 152 14.95 15.99 20.38
CA PRO A 152 16.10 15.14 20.12
C PRO A 152 15.71 13.66 20.22
N THR A 153 16.25 12.83 19.32
CA THR A 153 16.27 11.38 19.56
C THR A 153 17.22 11.06 20.72
N LEU A 154 17.13 9.86 21.30
CA LEU A 154 18.05 9.44 22.36
C LEU A 154 19.51 9.56 21.93
N THR A 155 19.83 9.13 20.71
CA THR A 155 21.17 9.27 20.13
C THR A 155 21.62 10.73 20.02
N GLU A 156 20.74 11.63 19.57
CA GLU A 156 21.06 13.06 19.43
C GLU A 156 21.26 13.73 20.80
N LEU A 157 20.44 13.39 21.80
CA LEU A 157 20.61 13.90 23.16
C LEU A 157 21.89 13.35 23.80
N HIS A 158 22.18 12.06 23.62
CA HIS A 158 23.40 11.44 24.14
C HIS A 158 24.66 12.04 23.47
N GLU A 159 24.62 12.29 22.17
CA GLU A 159 25.72 12.96 21.46
C GLU A 159 25.92 14.39 21.97
N PHE A 160 24.84 15.14 22.20
CA PHE A 160 24.91 16.49 22.77
C PHE A 160 25.54 16.51 24.17
N LEU A 161 25.16 15.58 25.05
CA LEU A 161 25.64 15.54 26.44
C LEU A 161 27.07 14.99 26.57
N PHE A 162 27.47 14.04 25.72
CA PHE A 162 28.72 13.28 25.90
C PHE A 162 29.70 13.34 24.72
N ASN A 163 29.38 14.04 23.64
CA ASN A 163 30.15 14.07 22.38
C ASN A 163 30.40 12.68 21.77
N VAL A 164 29.53 11.71 22.07
CA VAL A 164 29.62 10.33 21.57
C VAL A 164 28.21 9.90 21.15
N PRO A 165 28.00 9.47 19.90
CA PRO A 165 26.71 8.93 19.49
C PRO A 165 26.48 7.54 20.11
N PHE A 166 25.22 7.26 20.44
CA PHE A 166 24.77 5.96 20.92
C PHE A 166 24.43 5.04 19.72
N ALA A 167 25.11 3.89 19.62
CA ALA A 167 25.11 3.02 18.45
C ALA A 167 24.16 1.80 18.53
N GLU A 168 23.64 1.46 19.72
CA GLU A 168 22.77 0.29 19.95
C GLU A 168 21.30 0.69 20.14
N ALA A 169 20.82 1.67 19.36
CA ALA A 169 19.41 2.08 19.40
C ALA A 169 18.48 0.95 18.96
N HIS A 170 17.31 0.85 19.60
CA HIS A 170 16.30 -0.19 19.42
C HIS A 170 16.70 -1.53 20.04
N ASN A 171 17.21 -1.44 21.26
CA ASN A 171 17.34 -2.54 22.19
C ASN A 171 17.01 -1.97 23.57
N ALA A 172 15.87 -2.37 24.13
CA ALA A 172 15.35 -1.81 25.38
C ALA A 172 16.42 -1.70 26.49
N THR A 173 17.31 -2.68 26.62
CA THR A 173 18.34 -2.69 27.67
C THR A 173 19.40 -1.59 27.44
N ALA A 174 19.79 -1.38 26.19
CA ALA A 174 20.73 -0.35 25.80
C ALA A 174 20.09 1.05 25.84
N ASP A 175 18.83 1.15 25.39
CA ASP A 175 18.04 2.38 25.41
C ASP A 175 17.77 2.84 26.86
N VAL A 176 17.44 1.92 27.78
CA VAL A 176 17.34 2.22 29.22
C VAL A 176 18.66 2.72 29.78
N GLU A 177 19.78 2.06 29.47
CA GLU A 177 21.09 2.49 30.00
C GLU A 177 21.50 3.88 29.49
N ALA A 178 21.30 4.16 28.20
CA ALA A 178 21.56 5.46 27.61
C ALA A 178 20.63 6.54 28.16
N THR A 179 19.34 6.22 28.35
CA THR A 179 18.35 7.13 28.92
C THR A 179 18.65 7.45 30.38
N THR A 180 18.99 6.44 31.19
CA THR A 180 19.46 6.60 32.57
C THR A 180 20.64 7.57 32.63
N ARG A 181 21.62 7.37 31.74
CA ARG A 181 22.82 8.20 31.68
C ARG A 181 22.46 9.66 31.34
N CYS A 182 21.63 9.89 30.33
CA CYS A 182 21.18 11.23 29.94
C CYS A 182 20.39 11.91 31.06
N PHE A 183 19.46 11.20 31.70
CA PHE A 183 18.62 11.73 32.77
C PHE A 183 19.45 12.24 33.96
N PHE A 184 20.36 11.41 34.48
CA PHE A 184 21.19 11.81 35.61
C PHE A 184 22.22 12.89 35.23
N GLU A 185 22.67 12.93 33.98
CA GLU A 185 23.53 14.00 33.50
C GLU A 185 22.78 15.34 33.42
N LEU A 186 21.53 15.34 32.96
CA LEU A 186 20.67 16.53 33.00
C LEU A 186 20.43 17.01 34.45
N ILE A 187 20.27 16.10 35.41
CA ILE A 187 20.22 16.47 36.85
C ILE A 187 21.56 17.09 37.29
N ARG A 188 22.69 16.48 36.92
CA ARG A 188 24.04 16.99 37.25
C ARG A 188 24.27 18.38 36.69
N LEU A 189 23.72 18.69 35.51
CA LEU A 189 23.80 19.99 34.85
C LEU A 189 22.76 21.00 35.36
N GLU A 190 21.87 20.60 36.27
CA GLU A 190 20.75 21.42 36.79
C GLU A 190 19.71 21.80 35.72
N GLU A 191 19.53 20.94 34.70
CA GLU A 191 18.52 21.09 33.65
C GLU A 191 17.11 20.64 34.09
N PHE A 192 17.00 20.07 35.29
CA PHE A 192 15.73 19.80 35.98
C PHE A 192 15.55 20.75 37.17
N THR A 193 14.31 21.19 37.41
CA THR A 193 13.97 22.05 38.55
C THR A 193 13.74 21.24 39.84
N LYS A 194 13.88 21.90 40.99
CA LYS A 194 13.59 21.29 42.31
C LYS A 194 12.12 20.87 42.45
N GLU A 195 11.21 21.61 41.81
CA GLU A 195 9.79 21.31 41.77
C GLU A 195 9.52 20.02 40.98
N GLN A 196 10.16 19.85 39.81
CA GLN A 196 10.02 18.63 39.00
C GLN A 196 10.54 17.39 39.74
N LEU A 197 11.69 17.48 40.42
CA LEU A 197 12.27 16.35 41.15
C LEU A 197 11.67 16.16 42.55
N GLU A 198 10.85 17.11 43.03
CA GLU A 198 10.33 17.19 44.40
C GLU A 198 11.44 17.07 45.46
N VAL A 199 12.50 17.87 45.31
CA VAL A 199 13.68 17.88 46.18
C VAL A 199 13.92 19.24 46.83
N GLN A 200 14.75 19.27 47.87
CA GLN A 200 15.21 20.52 48.48
C GLN A 200 16.36 21.14 47.66
N PRO A 201 16.58 22.46 47.72
CA PRO A 201 17.63 23.14 46.95
C PRO A 201 19.04 22.54 47.15
N GLU A 202 19.35 22.04 48.34
CA GLU A 202 20.63 21.42 48.68
C GLU A 202 20.89 20.10 47.90
N TYR A 203 19.87 19.51 47.28
CA TYR A 203 19.96 18.29 46.52
C TYR A 203 20.97 18.37 45.37
N PHE A 204 20.91 19.43 44.55
CA PHE A 204 21.80 19.56 43.38
C PHE A 204 23.27 19.65 43.78
N LYS A 205 23.54 20.34 44.89
CA LYS A 205 24.88 20.41 45.48
C LYS A 205 25.35 19.00 45.90
N ASN A 206 24.53 18.28 46.67
CA ASN A 206 24.87 16.93 47.13
C ASN A 206 25.03 15.94 45.96
N PHE A 207 24.18 16.08 44.93
CA PHE A 207 24.22 15.24 43.73
C PHE A 207 25.52 15.45 42.95
N LYS A 208 25.96 16.71 42.76
CA LYS A 208 27.26 17.04 42.13
C LYS A 208 28.46 16.60 42.97
N GLU A 209 28.38 16.68 44.30
CA GLU A 209 29.44 16.17 45.20
C GLU A 209 29.56 14.64 45.11
N THR A 210 28.44 13.94 44.95
CA THR A 210 28.39 12.47 44.79
C THR A 210 28.81 12.05 43.37
N ASN A 211 28.48 12.85 42.36
CA ASN A 211 28.77 12.62 40.95
C ASN A 211 29.64 13.76 40.37
N PRO A 212 30.96 13.78 40.69
CA PRO A 212 31.84 14.92 40.37
C PRO A 212 32.22 15.02 38.88
N SER A 213 32.06 13.94 38.13
CA SER A 213 32.32 13.85 36.69
C SER A 213 31.04 13.53 35.93
N GLU A 214 31.12 13.56 34.59
CA GLU A 214 30.05 13.06 33.72
C GLU A 214 29.55 11.68 34.17
N ILE A 215 28.24 11.49 34.14
CA ILE A 215 27.62 10.21 34.51
C ILE A 215 28.14 9.11 33.57
N GLN A 216 28.63 8.03 34.17
CA GLN A 216 29.17 6.87 33.47
C GLN A 216 28.07 5.82 33.24
N LEU A 217 28.22 5.03 32.18
CA LEU A 217 27.42 3.82 31.99
C LEU A 217 27.73 2.82 33.12
N ILE A 218 26.75 2.03 33.53
CA ILE A 218 26.94 0.97 34.52
C ILE A 218 27.60 -0.28 33.92
N GLY A 219 27.71 -0.34 32.58
CA GLY A 219 28.48 -1.33 31.85
C GLY A 219 27.72 -2.64 31.64
N LEU A 220 26.40 -2.56 31.40
CA LEU A 220 25.62 -3.75 31.08
C LEU A 220 26.10 -4.38 29.76
N LYS A 221 26.03 -5.70 29.68
CA LYS A 221 26.27 -6.42 28.42
C LYS A 221 24.96 -6.54 27.67
N HIS A 222 24.87 -5.88 26.53
CA HIS A 222 23.71 -5.94 25.65
C HIS A 222 23.83 -7.13 24.70
N ILE A 223 22.77 -7.93 24.61
CA ILE A 223 22.71 -9.05 23.67
C ILE A 223 22.42 -8.48 22.28
N ASN A 224 23.17 -8.93 21.27
CA ASN A 224 22.87 -8.59 19.88
C ASN A 224 21.69 -9.45 19.40
N LEU A 225 20.47 -8.94 19.59
CA LEU A 225 19.23 -9.64 19.28
C LEU A 225 19.16 -10.07 17.81
N LYS A 226 19.66 -9.23 16.89
CA LYS A 226 19.74 -9.56 15.45
C LYS A 226 20.60 -10.81 15.19
N GLN A 227 21.75 -10.92 15.86
CA GLN A 227 22.60 -12.10 15.74
C GLN A 227 21.97 -13.34 16.38
N GLU A 228 21.29 -13.21 17.52
CA GLU A 228 20.60 -14.34 18.17
C GLU A 228 19.43 -14.86 17.34
N SER A 229 18.58 -13.97 16.82
CA SER A 229 17.51 -14.34 15.89
C SER A 229 18.05 -15.03 14.63
N ALA A 230 19.15 -14.53 14.07
CA ALA A 230 19.79 -15.17 12.91
C ALA A 230 20.34 -16.58 13.23
N LYS A 231 20.89 -16.79 14.43
CA LYS A 231 21.36 -18.12 14.89
C LYS A 231 20.19 -19.09 15.00
N ILE A 232 19.10 -18.69 15.64
CA ILE A 232 17.90 -19.53 15.79
C ILE A 232 17.31 -19.86 14.43
N LYS A 233 17.19 -18.86 13.54
CA LYS A 233 16.70 -19.07 12.18
C LYS A 233 17.55 -20.08 11.41
N LYS A 234 18.88 -19.98 11.53
CA LYS A 234 19.79 -20.95 10.90
C LYS A 234 19.61 -22.36 11.47
N GLN A 235 19.46 -22.49 12.78
CA GLN A 235 19.19 -23.79 13.42
C GLN A 235 17.84 -24.37 12.96
N ILE A 236 16.80 -23.55 12.85
CA ILE A 236 15.48 -23.97 12.36
C ILE A 236 15.58 -24.41 10.90
N GLN A 237 16.29 -23.68 10.04
CA GLN A 237 16.53 -24.07 8.65
C GLN A 237 17.34 -25.37 8.53
N GLU A 238 18.29 -25.62 9.44
CA GLU A 238 19.05 -26.88 9.48
C GLU A 238 18.19 -28.06 9.98
N LEU A 239 17.17 -27.80 10.80
CA LEU A 239 16.23 -28.80 11.35
C LEU A 239 15.02 -29.06 10.43
N GLN A 240 14.52 -28.02 9.78
CA GLN A 240 13.54 -28.07 8.71
C GLN A 240 14.27 -28.43 7.43
N VAL A 241 14.52 -29.73 7.25
CA VAL A 241 14.72 -30.28 5.91
C VAL A 241 13.38 -30.18 5.19
N GLU A 242 12.97 -28.97 4.78
CA GLU A 242 12.09 -28.89 3.63
C GLU A 242 12.85 -29.55 2.49
N PRO A 243 12.21 -30.45 1.72
CA PRO A 243 12.87 -30.97 0.53
C PRO A 243 13.04 -29.77 -0.40
N GLU A 244 14.27 -29.24 -0.45
CA GLU A 244 14.70 -28.39 -1.53
C GLU A 244 14.27 -29.11 -2.81
N ILE A 245 13.37 -28.48 -3.59
CA ILE A 245 12.75 -29.10 -4.75
C ILE A 245 13.85 -29.76 -5.56
N SER A 246 13.72 -31.07 -5.74
CA SER A 246 14.85 -31.86 -6.24
C SER A 246 15.27 -31.32 -7.60
N LYS A 247 16.56 -31.40 -7.95
CA LYS A 247 17.02 -30.97 -9.28
C LYS A 247 16.23 -31.63 -10.42
N THR A 248 15.74 -32.84 -10.19
CA THR A 248 14.87 -33.57 -11.12
C THR A 248 13.50 -32.92 -11.25
N GLU A 249 12.88 -32.53 -10.14
CA GLU A 249 11.58 -31.86 -10.11
C GLU A 249 11.66 -30.45 -10.72
N ILE A 250 12.72 -29.68 -10.44
CA ILE A 250 12.97 -28.40 -11.12
C ILE A 250 13.08 -28.61 -12.64
N ALA A 251 13.81 -29.63 -13.10
CA ALA A 251 13.94 -29.92 -14.52
C ALA A 251 12.60 -30.32 -15.16
N GLN A 252 11.76 -31.05 -14.42
CA GLN A 252 10.41 -31.40 -14.86
C GLN A 252 9.51 -30.15 -14.92
N ASN A 253 9.50 -29.32 -13.90
CA ASN A 253 8.72 -28.09 -13.85
C ASN A 253 9.08 -27.15 -15.00
N ILE A 254 10.39 -26.96 -15.28
CA ILE A 254 10.85 -26.17 -16.43
C ILE A 254 10.31 -26.75 -17.74
N GLN A 255 10.29 -28.07 -17.88
CA GLN A 255 9.79 -28.73 -19.08
C GLN A 255 8.27 -28.58 -19.23
N GLU A 256 7.50 -28.65 -18.14
CA GLU A 256 6.06 -28.41 -18.12
C GLU A 256 5.73 -26.94 -18.44
N LEU A 257 6.48 -26.01 -17.85
CA LEU A 257 6.31 -24.57 -18.07
C LEU A 257 6.62 -24.13 -19.51
N LYS A 258 7.38 -24.88 -20.30
CA LYS A 258 7.65 -24.52 -21.71
C LYS A 258 6.38 -24.33 -22.52
N GLU A 259 5.38 -25.19 -22.29
CA GLU A 259 4.11 -25.20 -23.05
C GLU A 259 3.04 -24.27 -22.46
N VAL A 260 3.28 -23.66 -21.30
CA VAL A 260 2.32 -22.78 -20.63
C VAL A 260 2.60 -21.32 -21.02
N ASP A 261 1.61 -20.58 -21.49
CA ASP A 261 1.79 -19.14 -21.74
C ASP A 261 1.77 -18.35 -20.41
N PHE A 262 2.73 -17.45 -20.21
CA PHE A 262 2.73 -16.45 -19.16
C PHE A 262 2.15 -15.14 -19.69
N VAL A 263 1.42 -14.42 -18.84
CA VAL A 263 0.83 -13.12 -19.15
C VAL A 263 0.98 -12.20 -17.95
N HIS A 264 1.27 -10.93 -18.18
CA HIS A 264 1.32 -9.96 -17.09
C HIS A 264 -0.08 -9.46 -16.75
N LEU A 265 -0.52 -9.73 -15.51
CA LEU A 265 -1.82 -9.29 -14.97
C LEU A 265 -1.74 -7.95 -14.19
N HIS A 266 -0.54 -7.52 -13.79
CA HIS A 266 -0.33 -6.33 -12.97
C HIS A 266 0.68 -5.40 -13.65
N ASN A 267 0.17 -4.45 -14.45
CA ASN A 267 0.97 -3.47 -15.20
C ASN A 267 0.40 -2.07 -15.07
N HIS A 268 1.30 -1.09 -14.95
CA HIS A 268 0.95 0.33 -14.93
C HIS A 268 1.37 0.99 -16.23
N SER A 269 0.47 1.76 -16.84
CA SER A 269 0.79 2.61 -17.98
C SER A 269 1.05 4.06 -17.56
N GLN A 270 1.37 4.92 -18.53
CA GLN A 270 1.46 6.38 -18.37
C GLN A 270 0.21 7.03 -17.75
N PHE A 271 -0.94 6.33 -17.68
CA PHE A 271 -2.14 6.78 -16.99
C PHE A 271 -2.10 6.52 -15.47
N SER A 272 -1.15 5.74 -14.98
CA SER A 272 -0.63 5.86 -13.61
C SER A 272 0.28 7.09 -13.55
N VAL A 273 -0.35 8.26 -13.53
CA VAL A 273 0.27 9.57 -13.75
C VAL A 273 1.45 9.80 -12.80
N LEU A 274 2.61 10.15 -13.37
CA LEU A 274 3.87 10.36 -12.66
C LEU A 274 4.36 9.15 -11.85
N GLN A 275 3.90 7.94 -12.18
CA GLN A 275 4.32 6.70 -11.53
C GLN A 275 4.77 5.63 -12.52
N SER A 276 4.35 5.64 -13.78
CA SER A 276 4.82 4.71 -14.79
C SER A 276 5.24 5.43 -16.07
N THR A 277 6.24 4.87 -16.76
CA THR A 277 6.74 5.37 -18.04
C THR A 277 6.20 4.55 -19.23
N ILE A 278 5.45 3.47 -19.00
CA ILE A 278 4.97 2.58 -20.05
C ILE A 278 3.86 3.24 -20.87
N SER A 279 4.08 3.51 -22.16
CA SER A 279 2.98 3.90 -23.05
C SER A 279 2.06 2.72 -23.37
N ILE A 280 0.78 2.99 -23.63
CA ILE A 280 -0.18 1.94 -24.04
C ILE A 280 0.33 1.18 -25.28
N LYS A 281 0.95 1.90 -26.21
CA LYS A 281 1.51 1.31 -27.43
C LYS A 281 2.65 0.35 -27.10
N ASP A 282 3.57 0.76 -26.23
CA ASP A 282 4.73 -0.05 -25.87
C ASP A 282 4.32 -1.27 -25.04
N LEU A 283 3.30 -1.16 -24.19
CA LEU A 283 2.73 -2.29 -23.45
C LEU A 283 2.24 -3.39 -24.41
N VAL A 284 1.41 -3.01 -25.39
CA VAL A 284 0.88 -3.94 -26.40
C VAL A 284 1.99 -4.49 -27.29
N ALA A 285 2.91 -3.64 -27.73
CA ALA A 285 4.03 -4.04 -28.58
C ALA A 285 4.97 -5.03 -27.88
N ASN A 286 5.24 -4.86 -26.59
CA ASN A 286 6.09 -5.78 -25.84
C ASN A 286 5.39 -7.10 -25.54
N ALA A 287 4.11 -7.09 -25.19
CA ALA A 287 3.33 -8.33 -25.08
C ALA A 287 3.37 -9.14 -26.40
N ALA A 288 3.20 -8.46 -27.54
CA ALA A 288 3.31 -9.09 -28.87
C ALA A 288 4.72 -9.64 -29.15
N LYS A 289 5.76 -8.84 -28.87
CA LYS A 289 7.18 -9.23 -29.03
C LYS A 289 7.53 -10.50 -28.24
N GLN A 290 6.95 -10.65 -27.05
CA GLN A 290 7.14 -11.80 -26.16
C GLN A 290 6.15 -12.94 -26.43
N ASN A 291 5.36 -12.86 -27.51
CA ASN A 291 4.38 -13.87 -27.92
C ASN A 291 3.36 -14.25 -26.83
N MET A 292 3.02 -13.29 -25.97
CA MET A 292 2.04 -13.47 -24.88
C MET A 292 0.62 -13.48 -25.45
N SER A 293 -0.23 -14.36 -24.92
CA SER A 293 -1.63 -14.52 -25.36
C SER A 293 -2.57 -13.44 -24.83
N ALA A 294 -2.15 -12.70 -23.79
CA ALA A 294 -2.92 -11.62 -23.18
C ALA A 294 -1.99 -10.62 -22.47
N VAL A 295 -2.53 -9.44 -22.16
CA VAL A 295 -1.88 -8.46 -21.28
C VAL A 295 -2.95 -7.64 -20.55
N ALA A 296 -2.68 -7.29 -19.29
CA ALA A 296 -3.58 -6.48 -18.47
C ALA A 296 -3.12 -5.02 -18.34
N LEU A 297 -4.10 -4.13 -18.25
CA LEU A 297 -3.90 -2.74 -17.82
C LEU A 297 -4.53 -2.56 -16.43
N THR A 298 -3.72 -2.26 -15.41
CA THR A 298 -4.16 -2.12 -14.01
C THR A 298 -3.63 -0.83 -13.40
N ASP A 299 -3.95 0.30 -14.02
CA ASP A 299 -3.51 1.61 -13.55
C ASP A 299 -4.03 1.96 -12.15
N HIS A 300 -3.28 2.84 -11.46
CA HIS A 300 -3.58 3.30 -10.11
C HIS A 300 -4.93 4.03 -10.05
N ALA A 301 -5.94 3.35 -9.49
CA ALA A 301 -7.28 3.83 -9.14
C ALA A 301 -8.10 4.51 -10.26
N ASN A 302 -7.66 4.40 -11.52
CA ASN A 302 -8.27 5.09 -12.64
C ASN A 302 -8.46 4.19 -13.86
N MET A 303 -9.44 4.56 -14.71
CA MET A 303 -9.75 3.87 -15.97
C MET A 303 -9.44 4.75 -17.19
N MET A 304 -8.55 5.74 -17.08
CA MET A 304 -8.31 6.75 -18.12
C MET A 304 -7.75 6.10 -19.41
N GLY A 305 -6.85 5.12 -19.26
CA GLY A 305 -6.24 4.40 -20.38
C GLY A 305 -7.13 3.33 -21.02
N ALA A 306 -8.26 2.97 -20.43
CA ALA A 306 -9.03 1.78 -20.78
C ALA A 306 -9.47 1.76 -22.26
N PHE A 307 -10.02 2.87 -22.78
CA PHE A 307 -10.43 2.96 -24.18
C PHE A 307 -9.24 2.89 -25.13
N HIS A 308 -8.15 3.61 -24.82
CA HIS A 308 -6.94 3.61 -25.64
C HIS A 308 -6.31 2.23 -25.72
N PHE A 309 -6.26 1.52 -24.60
CA PHE A 309 -5.73 0.16 -24.50
C PHE A 309 -6.53 -0.85 -25.32
N VAL A 310 -7.86 -0.93 -25.12
CA VAL A 310 -8.71 -1.85 -25.88
C VAL A 310 -8.63 -1.55 -27.38
N LYS A 311 -8.61 -0.27 -27.75
CA LYS A 311 -8.46 0.15 -29.16
C LYS A 311 -7.11 -0.28 -29.74
N GLU A 312 -6.02 -0.11 -29.00
CA GLU A 312 -4.68 -0.48 -29.47
C GLU A 312 -4.55 -2.00 -29.67
N VAL A 313 -4.99 -2.79 -28.69
CA VAL A 313 -5.02 -4.26 -28.82
C VAL A 313 -5.89 -4.71 -29.98
N THR A 314 -7.06 -4.07 -30.18
CA THR A 314 -7.94 -4.36 -31.32
C THR A 314 -7.26 -4.07 -32.66
N ASN A 315 -6.52 -2.96 -32.77
CA ASN A 315 -5.79 -2.61 -33.98
C ASN A 315 -4.65 -3.59 -34.24
N HIS A 316 -3.90 -3.98 -33.21
CA HIS A 316 -2.87 -4.99 -33.28
C HIS A 316 -3.44 -6.33 -33.79
N ASN A 317 -4.51 -6.83 -33.18
CA ASN A 317 -5.13 -8.10 -33.57
C ASN A 317 -5.67 -8.07 -35.01
N LYS A 318 -6.17 -6.93 -35.49
CA LYS A 318 -6.55 -6.78 -36.92
C LYS A 318 -5.35 -6.94 -37.85
N ALA A 319 -4.20 -6.37 -37.50
CA ALA A 319 -2.99 -6.51 -38.29
C ALA A 319 -2.46 -7.97 -38.26
N VAL A 320 -2.48 -8.60 -37.08
CA VAL A 320 -2.12 -10.02 -36.90
C VAL A 320 -3.00 -10.93 -37.75
N LYS A 321 -4.33 -10.73 -37.72
CA LYS A 321 -5.29 -11.49 -38.56
C LYS A 321 -4.96 -11.38 -40.03
N ALA A 322 -4.83 -10.16 -40.54
CA ALA A 322 -4.51 -9.94 -41.95
C ALA A 322 -3.17 -10.58 -42.36
N LYS A 323 -2.14 -10.53 -41.49
CA LYS A 323 -0.85 -11.17 -41.74
C LYS A 323 -0.96 -12.70 -41.74
N ASN A 324 -1.65 -13.27 -40.77
CA ASN A 324 -1.84 -14.71 -40.68
C ASN A 324 -2.72 -15.25 -41.83
N GLU A 325 -3.77 -14.55 -42.22
CA GLU A 325 -4.58 -14.87 -43.40
C GLU A 325 -3.72 -14.89 -44.66
N ALA A 326 -2.87 -13.88 -44.87
CA ALA A 326 -1.95 -13.82 -46.01
C ALA A 326 -0.88 -14.92 -46.00
N LEU A 327 -0.46 -15.41 -44.83
CA LEU A 327 0.44 -16.57 -44.70
C LEU A 327 -0.28 -17.86 -45.04
N ILE A 328 -1.49 -18.05 -44.53
CA ILE A 328 -2.34 -19.20 -44.82
C ILE A 328 -2.63 -19.29 -46.33
N GLU A 329 -2.94 -18.17 -46.98
CA GLU A 329 -3.15 -18.09 -48.43
C GLU A 329 -1.89 -18.51 -49.24
N LYS A 330 -0.69 -18.33 -48.69
CA LYS A 330 0.58 -18.77 -49.29
C LYS A 330 0.95 -20.22 -48.93
N GLY A 331 0.14 -20.91 -48.13
CA GLY A 331 0.43 -22.25 -47.61
C GLY A 331 1.47 -22.26 -46.48
N GLU A 332 1.70 -21.12 -45.83
CA GLU A 332 2.61 -20.97 -44.69
C GLU A 332 1.84 -21.00 -43.36
N THR A 333 2.51 -21.38 -42.28
CA THR A 333 1.91 -21.42 -40.94
C THR A 333 1.81 -20.01 -40.34
N PRO A 334 0.70 -19.65 -39.66
CA PRO A 334 0.59 -18.43 -38.86
C PRO A 334 1.78 -18.26 -37.92
N THR A 335 2.30 -17.04 -37.83
CA THR A 335 3.53 -16.73 -37.05
C THR A 335 3.27 -15.83 -35.86
N GLU A 336 2.12 -15.16 -35.80
CA GLU A 336 1.78 -14.22 -34.74
C GLU A 336 0.51 -14.65 -34.02
N LYS A 337 0.44 -14.41 -32.71
CA LYS A 337 -0.74 -14.65 -31.87
C LYS A 337 -1.50 -13.34 -31.65
N GLU A 338 -2.83 -13.43 -31.61
CA GLU A 338 -3.65 -12.33 -31.12
C GLU A 338 -3.49 -12.17 -29.61
N ILE A 339 -3.68 -10.93 -29.13
CA ILE A 339 -3.59 -10.60 -27.70
C ILE A 339 -5.00 -10.38 -27.15
N LYS A 340 -5.34 -11.07 -26.07
CA LYS A 340 -6.54 -10.78 -25.28
C LYS A 340 -6.31 -9.54 -24.41
N PRO A 341 -7.10 -8.45 -24.55
CA PRO A 341 -7.02 -7.32 -23.65
C PRO A 341 -7.69 -7.65 -22.31
N ILE A 342 -7.00 -7.39 -21.20
CA ILE A 342 -7.56 -7.51 -19.85
C ILE A 342 -7.62 -6.11 -19.24
N LEU A 343 -8.83 -5.64 -18.89
CA LEU A 343 -8.98 -4.38 -18.18
C LEU A 343 -9.07 -4.60 -16.69
N GLY A 344 -8.28 -3.87 -15.94
CA GLY A 344 -8.30 -3.87 -14.49
C GLY A 344 -7.96 -2.51 -13.90
N CYS A 345 -7.76 -2.48 -12.59
CA CYS A 345 -7.39 -1.30 -11.83
C CYS A 345 -6.79 -1.71 -10.49
N GLU A 346 -5.70 -1.06 -10.07
CA GLU A 346 -5.17 -1.21 -8.70
C GLU A 346 -5.78 -0.11 -7.82
N PHE A 347 -6.66 -0.50 -6.89
CA PHE A 347 -7.36 0.44 -6.01
C PHE A 347 -6.70 0.54 -4.63
N PHE A 348 -6.83 1.72 -4.02
CA PHE A 348 -6.49 1.97 -2.63
C PHE A 348 -7.70 1.68 -1.73
N VAL A 349 -7.68 0.57 -0.99
CA VAL A 349 -8.78 0.11 -0.13
C VAL A 349 -8.51 0.49 1.32
N CYS A 350 -9.18 1.54 1.79
CA CYS A 350 -9.09 2.07 3.16
C CYS A 350 -10.22 1.52 4.05
N GLU A 351 -10.16 1.83 5.35
CA GLU A 351 -11.19 1.43 6.32
C GLU A 351 -12.53 2.13 6.04
N ASP A 352 -12.50 3.46 5.92
CA ASP A 352 -13.65 4.28 5.55
C ASP A 352 -13.22 5.39 4.57
N ARG A 353 -13.76 5.34 3.35
CA ARG A 353 -13.41 6.32 2.30
C ARG A 353 -13.89 7.73 2.64
N LEU A 354 -14.90 7.86 3.50
CA LEU A 354 -15.51 9.13 3.89
C LEU A 354 -14.74 9.81 5.03
N ASP A 355 -13.96 9.07 5.81
CA ASP A 355 -13.12 9.64 6.88
C ASP A 355 -11.89 10.35 6.28
N LYS A 356 -11.81 11.66 6.52
CA LYS A 356 -10.68 12.55 6.16
C LYS A 356 -10.07 13.22 7.38
N THR A 357 -10.48 12.81 8.59
CA THR A 357 -9.92 13.30 9.85
C THR A 357 -8.55 12.69 10.14
N ARG A 358 -8.29 11.51 9.56
CA ARG A 358 -7.02 10.78 9.67
C ARG A 358 -6.47 10.38 8.30
N LYS A 359 -5.15 10.24 8.23
CA LYS A 359 -4.47 9.68 7.06
C LYS A 359 -4.55 8.16 7.08
N ASP A 360 -5.43 7.64 6.26
CA ASP A 360 -5.48 6.24 5.85
C ASP A 360 -5.44 6.20 4.32
N ASN A 361 -4.30 5.79 3.74
CA ASN A 361 -4.18 5.66 2.29
C ASN A 361 -4.72 4.33 1.77
N GLY A 362 -5.10 3.40 2.64
CA GLY A 362 -5.55 2.06 2.28
C GLY A 362 -4.47 1.14 1.72
N TYR A 363 -4.89 -0.09 1.43
CA TYR A 363 -4.10 -1.14 0.81
C TYR A 363 -4.25 -1.15 -0.71
N GLN A 364 -3.22 -1.55 -1.44
CA GLN A 364 -3.25 -1.65 -2.89
C GLN A 364 -3.77 -3.02 -3.34
N ILE A 365 -4.97 -3.05 -3.92
CA ILE A 365 -5.65 -4.29 -4.34
C ILE A 365 -5.94 -4.24 -5.83
N VAL A 366 -5.58 -5.31 -6.55
CA VAL A 366 -5.75 -5.39 -8.01
C VAL A 366 -7.10 -6.02 -8.34
N PHE A 367 -7.86 -5.36 -9.20
CA PHE A 367 -9.12 -5.87 -9.71
C PHE A 367 -9.05 -6.02 -11.23
N LEU A 368 -9.56 -7.12 -11.78
CA LEU A 368 -9.68 -7.38 -13.21
C LEU A 368 -11.15 -7.57 -13.59
N ALA A 369 -11.58 -7.01 -14.71
CA ALA A 369 -12.93 -7.18 -15.23
C ALA A 369 -13.04 -8.47 -16.04
N LYS A 370 -13.95 -9.37 -15.63
CA LYS A 370 -14.29 -10.57 -16.40
C LYS A 370 -15.08 -10.25 -17.66
N THR A 371 -15.97 -9.26 -17.56
CA THR A 371 -16.92 -8.89 -18.62
C THR A 371 -17.04 -7.38 -18.74
N LYS A 372 -17.79 -6.91 -19.75
CA LYS A 372 -18.11 -5.47 -19.90
C LYS A 372 -18.87 -4.91 -18.69
N LYS A 373 -19.65 -5.73 -17.98
CA LYS A 373 -20.30 -5.35 -16.73
C LYS A 373 -19.27 -5.14 -15.61
N GLY A 374 -18.29 -6.03 -15.50
CA GLY A 374 -17.14 -5.86 -14.61
C GLY A 374 -16.40 -4.54 -14.88
N TYR A 375 -16.15 -4.20 -16.15
CA TYR A 375 -15.56 -2.90 -16.50
C TYR A 375 -16.40 -1.71 -16.00
N HIS A 376 -17.73 -1.78 -16.11
CA HIS A 376 -18.60 -0.74 -15.57
C HIS A 376 -18.53 -0.64 -14.05
N ASN A 377 -18.39 -1.77 -13.35
CA ASN A 377 -18.16 -1.81 -11.91
C ASN A 377 -16.81 -1.15 -11.54
N LEU A 378 -15.71 -1.46 -12.24
CA LEU A 378 -14.42 -0.78 -12.06
C LEU A 378 -14.53 0.73 -12.29
N ALA A 379 -15.25 1.16 -13.34
CA ALA A 379 -15.46 2.57 -13.63
C ALA A 379 -16.24 3.28 -12.51
N LYS A 380 -17.21 2.61 -11.87
CA LYS A 380 -17.96 3.13 -10.72
C LYS A 380 -17.11 3.21 -9.45
N LEU A 381 -16.30 2.20 -9.18
CA LEU A 381 -15.33 2.21 -8.07
C LEU A 381 -14.33 3.36 -8.25
N SER A 382 -13.73 3.50 -9.43
CA SER A 382 -12.82 4.60 -9.74
C SER A 382 -13.49 5.97 -9.61
N SER A 383 -14.70 6.13 -10.13
CA SER A 383 -15.44 7.40 -10.00
C SER A 383 -15.67 7.75 -8.52
N SER A 384 -16.05 6.78 -7.70
CA SER A 384 -16.30 6.98 -6.27
C SER A 384 -15.01 7.27 -5.50
N ALA A 385 -13.90 6.64 -5.90
CA ALA A 385 -12.59 6.90 -5.34
C ALA A 385 -12.16 8.37 -5.49
N TYR A 386 -12.47 8.98 -6.64
CA TYR A 386 -12.16 10.39 -6.89
C TYR A 386 -13.22 11.38 -6.35
N THR A 387 -14.51 11.05 -6.46
CA THR A 387 -15.59 11.99 -6.11
C THR A 387 -15.93 12.01 -4.62
N GLU A 388 -15.78 10.87 -3.93
CA GLU A 388 -16.12 10.74 -2.51
C GLU A 388 -14.85 10.50 -1.68
N GLY A 389 -14.07 9.48 -2.07
CA GLY A 389 -12.99 8.92 -1.28
C GLY A 389 -11.64 9.63 -1.35
N PHE A 390 -11.51 10.63 -2.23
CA PHE A 390 -10.23 11.30 -2.45
C PHE A 390 -9.78 12.04 -1.20
N TYR A 391 -8.58 11.72 -0.75
CA TYR A 391 -7.87 12.42 0.32
C TYR A 391 -6.44 12.75 -0.12
N TYR A 392 -5.45 11.91 0.22
CA TYR A 392 -4.10 11.98 -0.38
C TYR A 392 -4.00 11.14 -1.67
N VAL A 393 -4.79 10.06 -1.72
CA VAL A 393 -4.96 9.18 -2.88
C VAL A 393 -6.47 8.97 -3.09
N PRO A 394 -6.91 8.57 -4.31
CA PRO A 394 -8.29 8.16 -4.56
C PRO A 394 -8.58 6.80 -3.88
N ARG A 395 -9.37 6.81 -2.81
CA ARG A 395 -9.61 5.61 -1.97
C ARG A 395 -11.01 5.06 -2.13
N ILE A 396 -11.16 3.75 -2.03
CA ILE A 396 -12.43 3.05 -1.86
C ILE A 396 -12.44 2.31 -0.52
N ASP A 397 -13.58 1.75 -0.13
CA ASP A 397 -13.71 0.92 1.08
C ASP A 397 -14.43 -0.40 0.77
N LYS A 398 -14.42 -1.31 1.74
CA LYS A 398 -15.06 -2.63 1.62
C LYS A 398 -16.57 -2.53 1.33
N HIS A 399 -17.25 -1.50 1.82
CA HIS A 399 -18.68 -1.33 1.61
C HIS A 399 -19.04 -1.01 0.15
N ILE A 400 -18.29 -0.11 -0.52
CA ILE A 400 -18.55 0.17 -1.94
C ILE A 400 -18.09 -0.98 -2.85
N ILE A 401 -17.04 -1.71 -2.45
CA ILE A 401 -16.61 -2.93 -3.15
C ILE A 401 -17.73 -3.95 -3.16
N GLN A 402 -18.38 -4.22 -2.02
CA GLN A 402 -19.50 -5.16 -1.95
C GLN A 402 -20.67 -4.79 -2.87
N LYS A 403 -20.89 -3.49 -3.16
CA LYS A 403 -21.93 -3.04 -4.10
C LYS A 403 -21.58 -3.26 -5.57
N HIS A 404 -20.29 -3.34 -5.89
CA HIS A 404 -19.78 -3.40 -7.26
C HIS A 404 -18.86 -4.62 -7.50
N LYS A 405 -19.00 -5.68 -6.70
CA LYS A 405 -18.10 -6.85 -6.77
C LYS A 405 -18.37 -7.83 -7.92
N GLU A 406 -19.56 -7.77 -8.51
CA GLU A 406 -19.95 -8.70 -9.57
C GLU A 406 -19.05 -8.57 -10.80
N ASP A 407 -18.80 -9.68 -11.49
CA ASP A 407 -18.01 -9.72 -12.73
C ASP A 407 -16.54 -9.25 -12.58
N LEU A 408 -15.98 -9.32 -11.36
CA LEU A 408 -14.60 -8.96 -11.07
C LEU A 408 -13.79 -10.17 -10.58
N ILE A 409 -12.48 -10.15 -10.87
CA ILE A 409 -11.43 -10.98 -10.28
C ILE A 409 -10.58 -10.09 -9.40
N VAL A 410 -10.10 -10.60 -8.27
CA VAL A 410 -9.26 -9.88 -7.30
C VAL A 410 -7.94 -10.60 -7.09
N LEU A 411 -6.84 -9.85 -7.12
CA LEU A 411 -5.54 -10.31 -6.66
C LEU A 411 -5.23 -9.65 -5.32
N THR A 412 -4.61 -10.38 -4.39
CA THR A 412 -4.28 -9.86 -3.05
C THR A 412 -3.37 -8.63 -3.04
N GLY A 413 -2.73 -8.33 -4.18
CA GLY A 413 -1.91 -7.15 -4.39
C GLY A 413 -0.43 -7.39 -4.12
N ASN A 414 0.32 -6.31 -4.30
CA ASN A 414 1.77 -6.26 -4.09
C ASN A 414 2.11 -6.23 -2.58
N LEU A 415 3.34 -5.84 -2.18
CA LEU A 415 3.73 -5.71 -0.77
C LEU A 415 2.85 -4.73 0.05
N TYR A 416 2.14 -3.83 -0.63
CA TYR A 416 1.17 -2.88 -0.08
C TYR A 416 -0.28 -3.40 -0.14
N GLY A 417 -0.53 -4.61 -0.64
CA GLY A 417 -1.83 -5.28 -0.55
C GLY A 417 -2.19 -5.66 0.88
N GLU A 418 -3.48 -5.87 1.16
CA GLU A 418 -3.97 -6.04 2.55
C GLU A 418 -3.35 -7.27 3.21
N VAL A 419 -3.33 -8.41 2.51
CA VAL A 419 -2.80 -9.67 3.05
C VAL A 419 -1.26 -9.58 3.19
N PRO A 420 -0.47 -9.26 2.14
CA PRO A 420 0.99 -9.17 2.27
C PRO A 420 1.45 -8.11 3.28
N SER A 421 0.80 -6.94 3.28
CA SER A 421 1.14 -5.86 4.21
C SER A 421 0.88 -6.26 5.66
N LYS A 422 -0.22 -6.97 5.95
CA LYS A 422 -0.50 -7.47 7.31
C LYS A 422 0.51 -8.52 7.76
N VAL A 423 0.96 -9.42 6.89
CA VAL A 423 2.04 -10.37 7.23
C VAL A 423 3.30 -9.60 7.66
N LEU A 424 3.69 -8.55 6.92
CA LEU A 424 4.90 -7.78 7.20
C LEU A 424 4.82 -6.88 8.44
N ASN A 425 3.65 -6.29 8.69
CA ASN A 425 3.51 -5.15 9.59
C ASN A 425 2.62 -5.40 10.81
N VAL A 426 1.84 -6.49 10.84
CA VAL A 426 0.82 -6.72 11.88
C VAL A 426 0.91 -8.12 12.47
N GLY A 427 0.91 -9.15 11.63
CA GLY A 427 0.90 -10.55 12.05
C GLY A 427 0.11 -11.44 11.09
N GLU A 428 0.43 -12.73 11.11
CA GLU A 428 -0.16 -13.73 10.21
C GLU A 428 -1.66 -13.93 10.48
N ASN A 429 -2.09 -13.93 11.74
CA ASN A 429 -3.50 -14.09 12.10
C ASN A 429 -4.40 -13.02 11.43
N GLN A 430 -4.00 -11.74 11.51
CA GLN A 430 -4.76 -10.65 10.91
C GLN A 430 -4.70 -10.68 9.38
N ALA A 431 -3.60 -11.18 8.81
CA ALA A 431 -3.48 -11.39 7.37
C ALA A 431 -4.40 -12.53 6.89
N GLU A 432 -4.50 -13.61 7.65
CA GLU A 432 -5.40 -14.74 7.40
C GLU A 432 -6.86 -14.31 7.47
N GLU A 433 -7.25 -13.55 8.50
CA GLU A 433 -8.59 -12.96 8.62
C GLU A 433 -8.93 -12.09 7.39
N ALA A 434 -7.97 -11.29 6.92
CA ALA A 434 -8.15 -10.47 5.73
C ALA A 434 -8.36 -11.35 4.48
N LEU A 435 -7.52 -12.37 4.29
CA LEU A 435 -7.64 -13.30 3.17
C LEU A 435 -9.00 -14.00 3.17
N LEU A 436 -9.46 -14.47 4.33
CA LEU A 436 -10.75 -15.13 4.48
C LEU A 436 -11.91 -14.19 4.14
N TRP A 437 -11.82 -12.91 4.50
CA TRP A 437 -12.82 -11.91 4.09
C TRP A 437 -12.85 -11.76 2.57
N TRP A 438 -11.69 -11.62 1.91
CA TRP A 438 -11.64 -11.55 0.45
C TRP A 438 -12.18 -12.82 -0.20
N LYS A 439 -11.87 -14.00 0.36
CA LYS A 439 -12.35 -15.29 -0.13
C LYS A 439 -13.86 -15.40 -0.01
N GLU A 440 -14.43 -14.95 1.11
CA GLU A 440 -15.88 -14.88 1.29
C GLU A 440 -16.55 -13.99 0.24
N GLN A 441 -15.92 -12.86 -0.13
CA GLN A 441 -16.51 -11.92 -1.07
C GLN A 441 -16.43 -12.36 -2.53
N PHE A 442 -15.32 -12.98 -2.95
CA PHE A 442 -15.01 -13.26 -4.35
C PHE A 442 -14.91 -14.75 -4.70
N GLY A 443 -14.85 -15.66 -3.72
CA GLY A 443 -14.78 -17.10 -3.95
C GLY A 443 -13.64 -17.49 -4.89
N ASP A 444 -13.96 -18.22 -5.96
CA ASP A 444 -13.00 -18.66 -6.99
C ASP A 444 -12.42 -17.53 -7.85
N ASP A 445 -12.92 -16.30 -7.70
CA ASP A 445 -12.39 -15.11 -8.37
C ASP A 445 -11.33 -14.39 -7.53
N LEU A 446 -10.93 -14.93 -6.37
CA LEU A 446 -9.80 -14.45 -5.60
C LEU A 446 -8.54 -15.27 -5.90
N TYR A 447 -7.43 -14.56 -6.09
CA TYR A 447 -6.10 -15.15 -6.24
C TYR A 447 -5.09 -14.48 -5.32
N ILE A 448 -4.18 -15.26 -4.76
CA ILE A 448 -3.02 -14.73 -4.03
C ILE A 448 -1.94 -14.39 -5.05
N GLU A 449 -1.53 -13.13 -5.06
CA GLU A 449 -0.49 -12.62 -5.95
C GLU A 449 0.89 -12.89 -5.35
N ILE A 450 1.79 -13.49 -6.15
CA ILE A 450 3.18 -13.73 -5.77
C ILE A 450 4.10 -12.97 -6.73
N MET A 451 5.06 -12.24 -6.16
CA MET A 451 6.09 -11.50 -6.90
C MET A 451 7.49 -11.87 -6.39
N ARG A 452 8.49 -11.70 -7.26
CA ARG A 452 9.89 -12.03 -6.99
C ARG A 452 10.83 -11.03 -7.67
N HIS A 453 11.14 -9.97 -6.94
CA HIS A 453 12.11 -8.92 -7.26
C HIS A 453 13.42 -9.10 -6.48
N ASP A 454 13.69 -10.28 -5.93
CA ASP A 454 14.87 -10.59 -5.10
C ASP A 454 14.98 -9.75 -3.81
N GLN A 455 13.83 -9.40 -3.24
CA GLN A 455 13.78 -8.63 -2.00
C GLN A 455 13.64 -9.52 -0.76
N GLU A 456 14.13 -9.03 0.38
CA GLU A 456 14.04 -9.77 1.64
C GLU A 456 12.61 -9.87 2.17
N ASP A 457 11.83 -8.80 2.04
CA ASP A 457 10.41 -8.76 2.39
C ASP A 457 9.63 -9.83 1.62
N GLU A 458 9.80 -9.94 0.30
CA GLU A 458 9.20 -10.98 -0.54
C GLU A 458 9.61 -12.39 -0.13
N ARG A 459 10.90 -12.62 0.15
CA ARG A 459 11.39 -13.92 0.64
C ARG A 459 10.80 -14.31 1.99
N ARG A 460 10.38 -13.33 2.80
CA ARG A 460 9.70 -13.56 4.09
C ARG A 460 8.21 -13.82 3.90
N ILE A 461 7.52 -13.07 3.05
CA ILE A 461 6.07 -13.21 2.88
C ILE A 461 5.66 -14.37 1.98
N ASN A 462 6.43 -14.70 0.94
CA ASN A 462 6.02 -15.67 -0.07
C ASN A 462 5.77 -17.07 0.53
N PRO A 463 6.59 -17.59 1.47
CA PRO A 463 6.29 -18.84 2.16
C PRO A 463 4.93 -18.83 2.89
N VAL A 464 4.63 -17.75 3.62
CA VAL A 464 3.36 -17.57 4.32
C VAL A 464 2.19 -17.51 3.34
N LEU A 465 2.34 -16.79 2.22
CA LEU A 465 1.31 -16.72 1.17
C LEU A 465 1.08 -18.07 0.49
N VAL A 466 2.13 -18.87 0.28
CA VAL A 466 2.04 -20.24 -0.24
C VAL A 466 1.35 -21.16 0.78
N GLU A 467 1.64 -21.01 2.06
CA GLU A 467 0.94 -21.74 3.12
C GLU A 467 -0.55 -21.37 3.17
N PHE A 468 -0.87 -20.09 3.13
CA PHE A 468 -2.25 -19.61 3.08
C PHE A 468 -3.01 -20.13 1.86
N SER A 469 -2.37 -20.16 0.70
CA SER A 469 -2.91 -20.78 -0.51
C SER A 469 -3.30 -22.23 -0.29
N LYS A 470 -2.39 -23.04 0.28
CA LYS A 470 -2.64 -24.46 0.58
C LYS A 470 -3.72 -24.64 1.65
N LYS A 471 -3.64 -23.89 2.74
CA LYS A 471 -4.54 -23.97 3.90
C LYS A 471 -5.97 -23.57 3.56
N HIS A 472 -6.13 -22.55 2.72
CA HIS A 472 -7.42 -21.98 2.38
C HIS A 472 -7.84 -22.24 0.94
N GLU A 473 -7.14 -23.08 0.19
CA GLU A 473 -7.49 -23.42 -1.21
C GLU A 473 -7.71 -22.18 -2.08
N VAL A 474 -6.87 -21.15 -1.92
CA VAL A 474 -6.89 -19.93 -2.76
C VAL A 474 -5.69 -19.98 -3.70
N LYS A 475 -5.94 -20.03 -5.02
CA LYS A 475 -4.89 -20.26 -6.00
C LYS A 475 -3.90 -19.10 -6.09
N LEU A 476 -2.67 -19.43 -6.48
CA LEU A 476 -1.58 -18.48 -6.66
C LEU A 476 -1.54 -17.96 -8.11
N VAL A 477 -1.16 -16.70 -8.30
CA VAL A 477 -0.78 -16.17 -9.61
C VAL A 477 0.55 -15.43 -9.54
N ALA A 478 1.42 -15.70 -10.51
CA ALA A 478 2.69 -15.00 -10.64
C ALA A 478 2.49 -13.63 -11.32
N CYS A 479 3.01 -12.57 -10.72
CA CYS A 479 2.97 -11.21 -11.25
C CYS A 479 4.32 -10.50 -11.05
N ASN A 480 4.49 -9.35 -11.72
CA ASN A 480 5.75 -8.58 -11.67
C ASN A 480 5.56 -7.07 -11.42
N ASN A 481 4.32 -6.59 -11.23
CA ASN A 481 4.01 -5.19 -10.89
C ASN A 481 4.84 -4.16 -11.69
N THR A 482 4.63 -4.10 -13.00
CA THR A 482 5.57 -3.43 -13.91
C THR A 482 5.31 -1.93 -14.06
N TYR A 483 6.36 -1.11 -14.04
CA TYR A 483 6.29 0.36 -14.17
C TYR A 483 7.07 0.93 -15.36
N TYR A 484 7.89 0.12 -16.02
CA TYR A 484 8.69 0.48 -17.19
C TYR A 484 8.91 -0.75 -18.08
N ILE A 485 9.26 -0.55 -19.35
CA ILE A 485 9.35 -1.66 -20.32
C ILE A 485 10.67 -2.43 -20.16
N ASN A 486 11.81 -1.74 -20.25
CA ASN A 486 13.13 -2.37 -20.21
C ASN A 486 13.83 -2.07 -18.88
N LYS A 487 14.73 -2.96 -18.44
CA LYS A 487 15.44 -2.79 -17.18
C LYS A 487 16.25 -1.48 -17.11
N GLU A 488 16.82 -1.05 -18.24
CA GLU A 488 17.54 0.21 -18.41
C GLU A 488 16.67 1.47 -18.20
N ASP A 489 15.34 1.36 -18.33
CA ASP A 489 14.40 2.47 -18.12
C ASP A 489 14.18 2.80 -16.64
N ALA A 490 14.72 1.98 -15.72
CA ALA A 490 14.58 2.17 -14.28
C ALA A 490 15.04 3.55 -13.79
N ASN A 491 16.10 4.11 -14.39
CA ASN A 491 16.57 5.46 -14.03
C ASN A 491 15.60 6.55 -14.47
N ALA A 492 14.98 6.42 -15.66
CA ALA A 492 13.98 7.37 -16.12
C ALA A 492 12.73 7.33 -15.23
N HIS A 493 12.34 6.13 -14.81
CA HIS A 493 11.27 5.92 -13.84
C HIS A 493 11.59 6.52 -12.45
N ASP A 494 12.81 6.34 -11.94
CA ASP A 494 13.23 6.94 -10.66
C ASP A 494 13.16 8.47 -10.68
N ILE A 495 13.56 9.10 -11.80
CA ILE A 495 13.41 10.53 -12.03
C ILE A 495 11.93 10.94 -12.01
N LEU A 496 11.05 10.14 -12.63
CA LEU A 496 9.60 10.41 -12.64
C LEU A 496 9.01 10.44 -11.22
N LEU A 497 9.40 9.50 -10.36
CA LEU A 497 8.99 9.48 -8.95
C LEU A 497 9.49 10.72 -8.20
N CYS A 498 10.73 11.15 -8.47
CA CYS A 498 11.27 12.38 -7.88
C CYS A 498 10.45 13.63 -8.30
N VAL A 499 10.03 13.70 -9.57
CA VAL A 499 9.17 14.79 -10.07
C VAL A 499 7.82 14.79 -9.37
N LYS A 500 7.21 13.62 -9.16
CA LYS A 500 5.94 13.46 -8.45
C LYS A 500 6.00 14.01 -7.03
N ASP A 501 7.06 13.67 -6.30
CA ASP A 501 7.18 13.97 -4.86
C ASP A 501 7.87 15.31 -4.60
N GLY A 502 8.36 16.00 -5.64
CA GLY A 502 9.10 17.26 -5.50
C GLY A 502 10.49 17.06 -4.86
N GLU A 503 11.06 15.88 -5.01
CA GLU A 503 12.33 15.47 -4.40
C GLU A 503 13.49 15.48 -5.39
N LYS A 504 14.73 15.52 -4.87
CA LYS A 504 15.94 15.40 -5.70
C LYS A 504 16.34 13.93 -5.82
N GLN A 505 16.77 13.51 -7.00
CA GLN A 505 17.29 12.13 -7.19
C GLN A 505 18.46 11.80 -6.26
N ALA A 506 19.29 12.80 -5.94
CA ALA A 506 20.41 12.69 -5.01
C ALA A 506 19.98 12.47 -3.54
N THR A 507 18.72 12.77 -3.18
CA THR A 507 18.17 12.37 -1.87
C THR A 507 18.14 10.84 -1.82
N PRO A 508 18.68 10.19 -0.77
CA PRO A 508 18.71 8.74 -0.70
C PRO A 508 17.31 8.14 -0.61
N ILE A 509 17.13 6.96 -1.23
CA ILE A 509 15.88 6.19 -1.13
C ILE A 509 15.78 5.63 0.29
N GLY A 510 14.62 5.79 0.91
CA GLY A 510 14.35 5.29 2.26
C GLY A 510 13.03 5.79 2.83
N ARG A 511 12.86 5.67 4.14
CA ARG A 511 11.67 6.13 4.86
C ARG A 511 12.05 7.19 5.90
N GLY A 512 11.18 8.18 6.07
CA GLY A 512 11.35 9.23 7.09
C GLY A 512 12.12 10.45 6.59
N ARG A 513 12.52 11.31 7.54
CA ARG A 513 13.11 12.62 7.25
C ARG A 513 14.50 12.46 6.62
N GLY A 514 14.74 13.14 5.50
CA GLY A 514 16.01 13.09 4.77
C GLY A 514 16.09 11.98 3.71
N TYR A 515 15.02 11.20 3.55
CA TYR A 515 14.90 10.18 2.52
C TYR A 515 13.74 10.51 1.57
N ARG A 516 13.80 9.96 0.34
CA ARG A 516 12.72 10.03 -0.65
C ARG A 516 12.15 8.65 -0.96
N TYR A 517 10.98 8.64 -1.59
CA TYR A 517 10.45 7.43 -2.21
C TYR A 517 11.24 7.05 -3.46
N GLY A 518 11.33 5.74 -3.70
CA GLY A 518 11.96 5.11 -4.85
C GLY A 518 11.78 3.60 -4.76
N LEU A 519 11.85 2.92 -5.90
CA LEU A 519 11.81 1.46 -5.91
C LEU A 519 13.12 0.89 -5.34
N PRO A 520 13.08 -0.25 -4.61
CA PRO A 520 14.23 -0.79 -3.90
C PRO A 520 15.31 -1.37 -4.83
N ASN A 521 14.94 -1.73 -6.07
CA ASN A 521 15.84 -2.19 -7.12
C ASN A 521 15.24 -1.91 -8.51
N GLN A 522 15.82 -2.51 -9.56
CA GLN A 522 15.49 -2.25 -10.96
C GLN A 522 14.62 -3.33 -11.60
N ASP A 523 14.04 -4.26 -10.84
CA ASP A 523 13.39 -5.47 -11.39
C ASP A 523 11.90 -5.32 -11.73
N TYR A 524 11.37 -4.09 -11.73
CA TYR A 524 9.96 -3.74 -12.05
C TYR A 524 9.71 -3.44 -13.54
N TYR A 525 10.50 -4.07 -14.42
CA TYR A 525 10.33 -3.95 -15.88
C TYR A 525 9.38 -5.02 -16.43
N PHE A 526 9.01 -4.92 -17.70
CA PHE A 526 8.19 -5.92 -18.39
C PHE A 526 9.03 -7.16 -18.75
N LYS A 527 9.19 -8.07 -17.77
CA LYS A 527 9.94 -9.34 -17.94
C LYS A 527 9.37 -10.20 -19.05
N SER A 528 10.25 -10.91 -19.78
CA SER A 528 9.85 -11.92 -20.75
C SER A 528 9.15 -13.11 -20.08
N GLN A 529 8.43 -13.89 -20.89
CA GLN A 529 7.81 -15.13 -20.44
C GLN A 529 8.86 -16.13 -19.91
N GLU A 530 10.03 -16.21 -20.55
CA GLU A 530 11.12 -17.09 -20.14
C GLU A 530 11.70 -16.68 -18.78
N GLU A 531 11.92 -15.37 -18.56
CA GLU A 531 12.39 -14.85 -17.27
C GLU A 531 11.40 -15.16 -16.14
N MET A 532 10.09 -14.97 -16.39
CA MET A 532 9.06 -15.26 -15.39
C MET A 532 8.94 -16.76 -15.09
N LYS A 533 9.03 -17.63 -16.12
CA LYS A 533 9.04 -19.09 -15.91
C LYS A 533 10.27 -19.54 -15.12
N GLU A 534 11.44 -18.98 -15.41
CA GLU A 534 12.67 -19.30 -14.67
C GLU A 534 12.58 -18.84 -13.21
N LEU A 535 12.00 -17.66 -12.96
CA LEU A 535 11.77 -17.12 -11.61
C LEU A 535 10.83 -17.97 -10.77
N PHE A 536 9.92 -18.72 -11.38
CA PHE A 536 8.86 -19.51 -10.72
C PHE A 536 8.99 -21.01 -10.97
N LYS A 537 10.18 -21.51 -11.35
CA LYS A 537 10.42 -22.94 -11.60
C LYS A 537 10.17 -23.85 -10.39
N ASP A 538 10.27 -23.31 -9.19
CA ASP A 538 9.95 -23.95 -7.91
C ASP A 538 8.47 -23.82 -7.51
N LEU A 539 7.69 -23.02 -8.25
CA LEU A 539 6.28 -22.77 -7.99
C LEU A 539 5.50 -22.70 -9.32
N PRO A 540 5.53 -23.76 -10.15
CA PRO A 540 4.97 -23.77 -11.50
C PRO A 540 3.45 -23.51 -11.52
N GLU A 541 2.73 -23.85 -10.44
CA GLU A 541 1.29 -23.62 -10.32
C GLU A 541 0.90 -22.14 -10.40
N ALA A 542 1.78 -21.23 -9.96
CA ALA A 542 1.53 -19.79 -10.03
C ALA A 542 1.54 -19.27 -11.48
N ILE A 543 2.29 -19.92 -12.37
CA ILE A 543 2.28 -19.65 -13.81
C ILE A 543 1.11 -20.38 -14.47
N ALA A 544 0.90 -21.66 -14.16
CA ALA A 544 -0.17 -22.46 -14.77
C ALA A 544 -1.57 -21.90 -14.52
N THR A 545 -1.82 -21.36 -13.33
CA THR A 545 -3.11 -20.76 -12.93
C THR A 545 -3.51 -19.57 -13.80
N LEU A 546 -2.56 -18.88 -14.44
CA LEU A 546 -2.87 -17.75 -15.32
C LEU A 546 -3.81 -18.15 -16.46
N SER A 547 -3.69 -19.38 -16.99
CA SER A 547 -4.58 -19.89 -18.02
C SER A 547 -6.05 -19.87 -17.59
N GLU A 548 -6.35 -20.27 -16.36
CA GLU A 548 -7.69 -20.23 -15.78
C GLU A 548 -8.20 -18.80 -15.61
N VAL A 549 -7.34 -17.87 -15.18
CA VAL A 549 -7.71 -16.44 -15.10
C VAL A 549 -8.14 -15.94 -16.48
N LEU A 550 -7.40 -16.32 -17.54
CA LEU A 550 -7.71 -15.94 -18.91
C LEU A 550 -9.01 -16.56 -19.42
N GLU A 551 -9.34 -17.79 -19.03
CA GLU A 551 -10.60 -18.45 -19.40
C GLU A 551 -11.83 -17.74 -18.82
N LYS A 552 -11.69 -17.13 -17.64
CA LYS A 552 -12.76 -16.35 -16.98
C LYS A 552 -13.02 -14.98 -17.63
N ILE A 553 -12.13 -14.51 -18.52
CA ILE A 553 -12.19 -13.16 -19.10
C ILE A 553 -12.70 -13.19 -20.55
N GLU A 554 -13.80 -12.47 -20.77
CA GLU A 554 -14.42 -12.21 -22.07
C GLU A 554 -13.87 -10.91 -22.68
N PRO A 555 -13.31 -10.93 -23.91
CA PRO A 555 -12.95 -9.71 -24.62
C PRO A 555 -14.18 -8.89 -25.03
N PHE A 556 -14.17 -7.57 -24.82
CA PHE A 556 -15.25 -6.69 -25.21
C PHE A 556 -14.77 -5.38 -25.86
N SER A 557 -15.63 -4.77 -26.69
CA SER A 557 -15.38 -3.47 -27.29
C SER A 557 -15.91 -2.31 -26.43
N LEU A 558 -15.09 -1.26 -26.33
CA LEU A 558 -15.45 0.03 -25.75
C LEU A 558 -15.78 1.09 -26.80
N VAL A 559 -15.66 0.77 -28.09
CA VAL A 559 -16.14 1.66 -29.16
C VAL A 559 -17.66 1.74 -29.06
N ARG A 560 -18.18 2.97 -29.04
CA ARG A 560 -19.62 3.24 -29.04
C ARG A 560 -20.00 3.95 -30.32
N GLU A 561 -21.19 3.63 -30.82
CA GLU A 561 -21.88 4.50 -31.78
C GLU A 561 -22.23 5.83 -31.10
N VAL A 562 -22.38 6.89 -31.89
CA VAL A 562 -22.68 8.23 -31.38
C VAL A 562 -24.04 8.20 -30.68
N LEU A 563 -24.03 8.30 -29.35
CA LEU A 563 -25.23 8.46 -28.53
C LEU A 563 -25.53 9.95 -28.41
N LEU A 564 -26.50 10.43 -29.19
CA LEU A 564 -27.01 11.79 -29.04
C LEU A 564 -28.01 11.84 -27.87
N PRO A 565 -27.97 12.87 -27.02
CA PRO A 565 -29.04 13.14 -26.06
C PRO A 565 -30.39 13.27 -26.78
N ASN A 566 -31.47 12.81 -26.16
CA ASN A 566 -32.81 13.05 -26.68
C ASN A 566 -33.15 14.52 -26.50
N PHE A 567 -33.53 15.21 -27.59
CA PHE A 567 -34.01 16.58 -27.53
C PHE A 567 -35.52 16.60 -27.24
N ALA A 568 -35.94 17.38 -26.25
CA ALA A 568 -37.36 17.50 -25.92
C ALA A 568 -38.09 18.32 -26.99
N ILE A 569 -38.89 17.67 -27.83
CA ILE A 569 -39.72 18.33 -28.85
C ILE A 569 -41.14 18.60 -28.34
N PRO A 570 -41.84 19.65 -28.82
CA PRO A 570 -43.21 19.91 -28.44
C PRO A 570 -44.15 18.76 -28.82
N LYS A 571 -45.21 18.55 -28.01
CA LYS A 571 -46.14 17.42 -28.16
C LYS A 571 -46.76 17.32 -29.55
N ASP A 572 -47.00 18.46 -30.20
CA ASP A 572 -47.62 18.54 -31.53
C ASP A 572 -46.74 17.98 -32.64
N PHE A 573 -45.43 17.82 -32.38
CA PHE A 573 -44.48 17.24 -33.32
C PHE A 573 -44.16 15.77 -33.01
N LEU A 574 -44.69 15.18 -31.93
CA LEU A 574 -44.47 13.76 -31.65
C LEU A 574 -45.16 12.90 -32.71
N ASP A 575 -44.43 11.97 -33.30
CA ASP A 575 -44.98 10.98 -34.24
C ASP A 575 -45.18 9.64 -33.52
N VAL A 576 -46.40 9.10 -33.56
CA VAL A 576 -46.74 7.80 -32.95
C VAL A 576 -45.92 6.64 -33.52
N LYS A 577 -45.38 6.79 -34.73
CA LYS A 577 -44.54 5.77 -35.39
C LYS A 577 -43.12 5.74 -34.85
N ASP A 578 -42.68 6.74 -34.11
CA ASP A 578 -41.33 6.77 -33.50
C ASP A 578 -41.17 5.75 -32.35
N ALA A 579 -42.21 4.99 -32.02
CA ALA A 579 -42.13 3.80 -31.17
C ALA A 579 -41.14 2.74 -31.70
N ASP A 580 -40.79 2.77 -32.99
CA ASP A 580 -39.76 1.93 -33.60
C ASP A 580 -38.32 2.45 -33.44
N GLY A 581 -38.13 3.55 -32.71
CA GLY A 581 -36.82 4.22 -32.56
C GLY A 581 -36.48 5.18 -33.70
N GLY A 582 -37.43 5.46 -34.61
CA GLY A 582 -37.29 6.49 -35.62
C GLY A 582 -37.30 7.91 -35.04
N LYS A 583 -36.89 8.88 -35.86
CA LYS A 583 -36.74 10.30 -35.48
C LYS A 583 -37.69 11.22 -36.24
N ARG A 584 -38.90 10.77 -36.59
CA ARG A 584 -39.82 11.50 -37.48
C ARG A 584 -40.30 12.80 -36.82
N GLY A 585 -40.58 12.76 -35.53
CA GLY A 585 -40.97 13.94 -34.77
C GLY A 585 -39.85 14.98 -34.66
N GLU A 586 -38.61 14.55 -34.38
CA GLU A 586 -37.45 15.44 -34.38
C GLU A 586 -37.23 16.07 -35.76
N ASN A 587 -37.37 15.29 -36.84
CA ASN A 587 -37.30 15.79 -38.21
C ASN A 587 -38.40 16.81 -38.53
N ALA A 588 -39.63 16.56 -38.07
CA ALA A 588 -40.76 17.47 -38.28
C ALA A 588 -40.56 18.80 -37.53
N TYR A 589 -40.09 18.72 -36.28
CA TYR A 589 -39.81 19.91 -35.48
C TYR A 589 -38.61 20.70 -36.02
N LEU A 590 -37.53 20.02 -36.40
CA LEU A 590 -36.38 20.65 -37.06
C LEU A 590 -36.82 21.36 -38.33
N LYS A 591 -37.61 20.69 -39.18
CA LYS A 591 -38.18 21.32 -40.39
C LYS A 591 -38.99 22.57 -40.04
N HIS A 592 -39.86 22.52 -39.03
CA HIS A 592 -40.62 23.68 -38.59
C HIS A 592 -39.71 24.85 -38.20
N LEU A 593 -38.72 24.62 -37.33
CA LEU A 593 -37.77 25.65 -36.90
C LEU A 593 -36.93 26.19 -38.05
N THR A 594 -36.50 25.34 -38.99
CA THR A 594 -35.76 25.75 -40.19
C THR A 594 -36.55 26.73 -41.03
N PHE A 595 -37.84 26.46 -41.27
CA PHE A 595 -38.70 27.36 -42.05
C PHE A 595 -39.07 28.64 -41.28
N GLU A 596 -39.29 28.56 -39.96
CA GLU A 596 -39.46 29.76 -39.13
C GLU A 596 -38.21 30.64 -39.11
N GLY A 597 -37.02 30.03 -39.05
CA GLY A 597 -35.74 30.72 -39.16
C GLY A 597 -35.53 31.34 -40.55
N ALA A 598 -35.89 30.62 -41.61
CA ALA A 598 -35.79 31.10 -42.99
C ALA A 598 -36.65 32.36 -43.22
N LYS A 599 -37.89 32.40 -42.69
CA LYS A 599 -38.76 33.58 -42.76
C LYS A 599 -38.14 34.83 -42.13
N LYS A 600 -37.29 34.66 -41.11
CA LYS A 600 -36.58 35.78 -40.45
C LYS A 600 -35.36 36.26 -41.24
N ARG A 601 -34.72 35.37 -42.01
CA ARG A 601 -33.46 35.63 -42.72
C ARG A 601 -33.65 36.07 -44.17
N TYR A 602 -34.72 35.59 -44.82
CA TYR A 602 -35.00 35.87 -46.22
C TYR A 602 -36.24 36.75 -46.37
N PRO A 603 -36.15 37.89 -47.10
CA PRO A 603 -37.32 38.74 -47.36
C PRO A 603 -38.43 38.03 -48.13
N ASN A 604 -38.05 37.12 -49.06
CA ASN A 604 -38.95 36.26 -49.81
C ASN A 604 -38.33 34.86 -49.94
N LEU A 605 -39.11 33.82 -49.69
CA LEU A 605 -38.73 32.42 -49.93
C LEU A 605 -38.88 32.13 -51.43
N THR A 606 -37.76 32.16 -52.16
CA THR A 606 -37.74 31.77 -53.58
C THR A 606 -37.74 30.23 -53.73
N PRO A 607 -38.16 29.69 -54.89
CA PRO A 607 -38.12 28.25 -55.13
C PRO A 607 -36.74 27.62 -54.92
N GLU A 608 -35.66 28.32 -55.27
CA GLU A 608 -34.28 27.87 -55.07
C GLU A 608 -33.91 27.73 -53.59
N ILE A 609 -34.34 28.68 -52.74
CA ILE A 609 -34.10 28.62 -51.29
C ILE A 609 -34.88 27.47 -50.67
N GLU A 610 -36.15 27.30 -51.06
CA GLU A 610 -36.99 26.24 -50.55
C GLU A 610 -36.49 24.85 -50.97
N GLU A 611 -36.03 24.70 -52.21
CA GLU A 611 -35.41 23.47 -52.71
C GLU A 611 -34.16 23.13 -51.88
N ARG A 612 -33.29 24.12 -51.63
CA ARG A 612 -32.08 23.93 -50.83
C ARG A 612 -32.38 23.50 -49.39
N LEU A 613 -33.32 24.16 -48.72
CA LEU A 613 -33.70 23.84 -47.34
C LEU A 613 -34.28 22.42 -47.24
N ASN A 614 -35.17 22.04 -48.17
CA ASN A 614 -35.73 20.70 -48.17
C ASN A 614 -34.67 19.63 -48.49
N PHE A 615 -33.73 19.91 -49.40
CA PHE A 615 -32.62 19.01 -49.69
C PHE A 615 -31.75 18.75 -48.46
N GLU A 616 -31.33 19.80 -47.75
CA GLU A 616 -30.52 19.64 -46.53
C GLU A 616 -31.28 18.90 -45.42
N LEU A 617 -32.55 19.24 -45.20
CA LEU A 617 -33.41 18.55 -44.22
C LEU A 617 -33.58 17.05 -44.54
N ASP A 618 -33.72 16.68 -45.81
CA ASP A 618 -33.81 15.28 -46.25
C ASP A 618 -32.50 14.53 -46.00
N VAL A 619 -31.34 15.15 -46.26
CA VAL A 619 -30.02 14.56 -45.96
C VAL A 619 -29.83 14.37 -44.44
N ILE A 620 -30.23 15.35 -43.63
CA ILE A 620 -30.17 15.27 -42.16
C ILE A 620 -31.07 14.13 -41.65
N ALA A 621 -32.28 14.02 -42.19
CA ALA A 621 -33.21 12.94 -41.85
C ALA A 621 -32.64 11.55 -42.18
N LYS A 622 -32.04 11.39 -43.37
CA LYS A 622 -31.42 10.13 -43.83
C LYS A 622 -30.21 9.72 -43.00
N THR A 623 -29.44 10.69 -42.52
CA THR A 623 -28.25 10.43 -41.70
C THR A 623 -28.57 10.24 -40.22
N GLY A 624 -29.80 10.54 -39.78
CA GLY A 624 -30.26 10.29 -38.41
C GLY A 624 -29.81 11.33 -37.39
N TYR A 625 -29.43 12.54 -37.83
CA TYR A 625 -28.89 13.60 -36.98
C TYR A 625 -29.83 14.80 -36.68
N PRO A 626 -31.18 14.73 -36.75
CA PRO A 626 -32.01 15.91 -36.48
C PRO A 626 -31.84 16.44 -35.04
N GLY A 627 -31.80 15.55 -34.04
CA GLY A 627 -31.53 15.91 -32.64
C GLY A 627 -30.22 16.69 -32.43
N TYR A 628 -29.16 16.42 -33.21
CA TYR A 628 -27.92 17.19 -33.12
C TYR A 628 -28.14 18.67 -33.50
N PHE A 629 -28.84 18.93 -34.61
CA PHE A 629 -29.15 20.29 -35.03
C PHE A 629 -30.06 21.02 -34.04
N LEU A 630 -31.04 20.30 -33.46
CA LEU A 630 -31.92 20.86 -32.43
C LEU A 630 -31.15 21.25 -31.17
N ILE A 631 -30.29 20.35 -30.65
CA ILE A 631 -29.44 20.64 -29.49
C ILE A 631 -28.53 21.84 -29.77
N VAL A 632 -27.88 21.85 -30.93
CA VAL A 632 -26.93 22.92 -31.30
C VAL A 632 -27.62 24.27 -31.43
N GLN A 633 -28.78 24.31 -32.07
CA GLN A 633 -29.56 25.54 -32.18
C GLN A 633 -30.02 26.05 -30.81
N ASP A 634 -30.44 25.16 -29.91
CA ASP A 634 -30.96 25.50 -28.59
C ASP A 634 -29.91 26.22 -27.73
N PHE A 635 -28.71 25.63 -27.55
CA PHE A 635 -27.67 26.30 -26.76
C PHE A 635 -27.12 27.56 -27.43
N ILE A 636 -27.12 27.64 -28.78
CA ILE A 636 -26.72 28.87 -29.49
C ILE A 636 -27.77 29.98 -29.32
N ALA A 637 -29.06 29.63 -29.21
CA ALA A 637 -30.11 30.62 -29.03
C ALA A 637 -30.16 31.15 -27.58
N GLU A 638 -29.76 30.35 -26.61
CA GLU A 638 -29.67 30.75 -25.19
C GLU A 638 -28.42 31.60 -24.89
N ALA A 639 -27.34 31.40 -25.65
CA ALA A 639 -26.09 32.17 -25.55
C ALA A 639 -26.21 33.57 -26.14
#